data_AF-A0ABD3M0G2-F1
#
_entry.id   AF-A0ABD3M0G2-F1
#
_cell.length_a   1.000
_cell.length_b   1.000
_cell.length_c   1.000
_cell.angle_alpha   90.00
_cell.angle_beta   90.00
_cell.angle_gamma   90.00
#
_symmetry.space_group_name_H-M   'P 1'
#
loop_
_entity.id
_entity.type
_entity.pdbx_description
1 polymer ?
#
loop_
_entity_poly.entity_id
_entity_poly.type
_entity_poly.pdbx_seq_one_letter_code
_entity_poly.pdbx_strand_id
1 'polypeptide(L)'
;MTTKQLLSTGAYASIHASTRRSRHTIAIAREIPNSFVDAVVAHSTDPSAVSLDLARKQHHNYLSVLRQHIPTLSLPPIEKYPDCLFVEDTVVAIGDTAVITRLGHTSRRGEADSIKEVLQHFGMEHVYDMRDNDNDTAELALCDGGDVMYTGRHLFVGMSDRTNGHGYQYLREAFARHGIPVDNIISVPPIVAGREVLHLKSAVTHIDEYTLLAPEGRSGDDVLHSMKSDERGYHAIRLPNTLSCNAVVVNGHLLAQDSPCEESKSRIEAACKERNLGLTFVDTSELAKKDGALTAAVASQLLTSSLCKPWLGGLADSWEATSGGENSGRLWVISLGLMTSTVATLLHCLGSFYMHWRTNADNYNQFDIVETTMDDSQSLIPLPLLAYHLILRVVFALGTAACSPALDGLTLAQLERDGMDKQNYGKERMYGALSWGISHIMLGKVIDLQGYSAIYGTTILAFVGCMIVFHLYARSNSELRYVGVDKEGDTTNENDQSDHGTNELSNGKVCISTNENDDDGTNANATHTDNTEGRLSSLDLIWILFQKASISDVSFIISLFALFIGMSVVESMIFLYFEFLGGSTIMCGLTVCVTVLFELPLFHYAPNVLKLLGSTSMLQLACLAYVVRVVGYSFIPLSHPYLVLSFEPLHGVTIAFAMTSSVAFADEWFPKGYESSGQGFMSMISGFGQFTGLCIGGVLGGRALYRVLAVVVTLGSVPLGIRKCWMSLQSKRRGRIRGAEGDAQQQESTELYNYQL
;
A
#
# COMPACT_ATOMS: atom_id res chain seq x y z
N MET A 1 14.12 -47.96 -22.78
CA MET A 1 14.91 -47.40 -21.66
C MET A 1 14.02 -47.35 -20.43
N THR A 2 14.53 -47.60 -19.24
CA THR A 2 13.78 -47.42 -17.98
C THR A 2 13.81 -45.96 -17.52
N THR A 3 12.85 -45.52 -16.71
CA THR A 3 12.68 -44.12 -16.25
C THR A 3 13.97 -43.50 -15.67
N LYS A 4 14.78 -44.30 -14.94
CA LYS A 4 16.09 -43.88 -14.41
C LYS A 4 17.14 -43.49 -15.48
N GLN A 5 17.01 -43.95 -16.72
CA GLN A 5 17.94 -43.59 -17.80
C GLN A 5 17.63 -42.21 -18.40
N LEU A 6 16.34 -41.86 -18.53
CA LEU A 6 15.91 -40.52 -18.98
C LEU A 6 16.38 -39.41 -18.02
N LEU A 7 16.35 -39.68 -16.72
CA LEU A 7 16.89 -38.80 -15.68
C LEU A 7 18.43 -38.68 -15.67
N SER A 8 19.14 -39.58 -16.36
CA SER A 8 20.62 -39.59 -16.40
C SER A 8 21.23 -38.80 -17.56
N THR A 9 20.45 -38.50 -18.60
CA THR A 9 20.89 -37.67 -19.72
C THR A 9 20.81 -36.18 -19.34
N GLY A 10 21.95 -35.48 -19.40
CA GLY A 10 22.10 -34.07 -18.99
C GLY A 10 21.23 -33.03 -19.74
N ALA A 11 20.40 -33.45 -20.68
CA ALA A 11 19.36 -32.63 -21.29
C ALA A 11 18.43 -32.00 -20.22
N TYR A 12 18.02 -32.77 -19.19
CA TYR A 12 17.18 -32.25 -18.11
C TYR A 12 17.85 -31.08 -17.35
N ALA A 13 19.14 -31.21 -17.03
CA ALA A 13 19.91 -30.14 -16.38
C ALA A 13 20.11 -28.92 -17.31
N SER A 14 20.21 -29.14 -18.63
CA SER A 14 20.33 -28.06 -19.61
C SER A 14 19.04 -27.27 -19.84
N ILE A 15 17.86 -27.90 -19.68
CA ILE A 15 16.56 -27.25 -19.91
C ILE A 15 16.20 -26.30 -18.76
N HIS A 16 16.58 -26.64 -17.53
CA HIS A 16 16.39 -25.77 -16.34
C HIS A 16 17.18 -24.44 -16.39
N ALA A 17 18.06 -24.22 -17.37
CA ALA A 17 18.90 -23.04 -17.47
C ALA A 17 18.28 -21.85 -18.24
N SER A 18 17.12 -22.02 -18.92
CA SER A 18 16.60 -20.97 -19.84
C SER A 18 15.08 -20.73 -19.84
N THR A 19 14.33 -21.26 -18.88
CA THR A 19 12.87 -21.00 -18.79
C THR A 19 12.59 -19.60 -18.21
N ARG A 20 12.44 -18.60 -19.07
CA ARG A 20 11.78 -17.32 -18.73
C ARG A 20 10.30 -17.60 -18.43
N ARG A 21 9.98 -18.01 -17.21
CA ARG A 21 8.59 -18.02 -16.72
C ARG A 21 8.03 -16.60 -16.79
N SER A 22 7.01 -16.40 -17.61
CA SER A 22 6.23 -15.17 -17.64
C SER A 22 5.59 -14.96 -16.27
N ARG A 23 6.12 -14.01 -15.49
CA ARG A 23 5.52 -13.64 -14.22
C ARG A 23 4.19 -12.95 -14.49
N HIS A 24 3.13 -13.46 -13.86
CA HIS A 24 1.85 -12.78 -13.83
C HIS A 24 2.01 -11.51 -12.97
N THR A 25 1.71 -10.35 -13.55
CA THR A 25 1.90 -9.02 -12.94
C THR A 25 0.68 -8.55 -12.15
N ILE A 26 -0.51 -8.96 -12.59
CA ILE A 26 -1.79 -8.69 -11.95
C ILE A 26 -2.77 -9.85 -12.22
N ALA A 27 -3.71 -10.08 -11.31
CA ALA A 27 -4.93 -10.83 -11.60
C ALA A 27 -6.18 -10.01 -11.23
N ILE A 28 -7.36 -10.45 -11.68
CA ILE A 28 -8.64 -9.72 -11.56
C ILE A 28 -9.68 -10.66 -10.94
N ALA A 29 -10.54 -10.11 -10.08
CA ALA A 29 -11.62 -10.80 -9.36
C ALA A 29 -12.99 -10.34 -9.79
N ARG A 30 -14.00 -10.98 -9.19
CA ARG A 30 -15.10 -10.22 -8.59
C ARG A 30 -15.58 -10.85 -7.29
N GLU A 31 -15.98 -10.02 -6.33
CA GLU A 31 -16.63 -10.46 -5.09
C GLU A 31 -18.00 -11.14 -5.36
N ILE A 32 -18.47 -11.94 -4.41
CA ILE A 32 -19.70 -12.76 -4.55
C ILE A 32 -20.99 -11.91 -4.42
N PRO A 33 -21.87 -11.87 -5.44
CA PRO A 33 -23.18 -11.20 -5.35
C PRO A 33 -24.13 -11.93 -4.39
N ASN A 34 -25.15 -11.24 -3.88
CA ASN A 34 -26.22 -11.89 -3.12
C ASN A 34 -27.02 -12.87 -4.00
N SER A 35 -27.20 -12.53 -5.28
CA SER A 35 -27.84 -13.41 -6.26
C SER A 35 -27.03 -14.67 -6.63
N PHE A 36 -25.86 -14.92 -6.04
CA PHE A 36 -25.07 -16.14 -6.28
C PHE A 36 -25.82 -17.44 -5.92
N VAL A 37 -26.84 -17.38 -5.06
CA VAL A 37 -27.77 -18.52 -4.84
C VAL A 37 -28.48 -18.96 -6.12
N ASP A 38 -28.70 -18.04 -7.06
CA ASP A 38 -29.35 -18.25 -8.36
C ASP A 38 -28.35 -18.55 -9.49
N ALA A 39 -27.04 -18.70 -9.18
CA ALA A 39 -26.00 -19.00 -10.17
C ALA A 39 -26.27 -20.31 -10.93
N VAL A 40 -25.87 -20.35 -12.20
CA VAL A 40 -26.18 -21.40 -13.16
C VAL A 40 -25.38 -22.67 -12.83
N VAL A 41 -26.09 -23.77 -12.59
CA VAL A 41 -25.50 -25.08 -12.30
C VAL A 41 -25.69 -25.99 -13.52
N ALA A 42 -24.62 -26.69 -13.93
CA ALA A 42 -24.71 -27.77 -14.90
C ALA A 42 -24.52 -29.15 -14.26
N HIS A 43 -23.53 -29.29 -13.36
CA HIS A 43 -23.07 -30.60 -12.89
C HIS A 43 -22.71 -30.63 -11.39
N SER A 44 -23.47 -29.93 -10.53
CA SER A 44 -23.13 -29.83 -9.10
C SER A 44 -22.87 -31.19 -8.43
N THR A 45 -21.76 -31.23 -7.68
CA THR A 45 -21.33 -32.38 -6.88
C THR A 45 -22.10 -32.53 -5.55
N ASP A 46 -22.86 -31.52 -5.14
CA ASP A 46 -23.71 -31.55 -3.94
C ASP A 46 -25.02 -30.76 -4.19
N PRO A 47 -26.21 -31.39 -4.10
CA PRO A 47 -27.50 -30.72 -4.27
C PRO A 47 -27.94 -29.88 -3.05
N SER A 48 -27.13 -29.75 -2.00
CA SER A 48 -27.44 -28.87 -0.87
C SER A 48 -27.46 -27.39 -1.26
N ALA A 49 -28.18 -26.57 -0.49
CA ALA A 49 -28.21 -25.13 -0.69
C ALA A 49 -26.83 -24.50 -0.41
N VAL A 50 -26.48 -23.49 -1.21
CA VAL A 50 -25.25 -22.69 -1.01
C VAL A 50 -25.41 -21.81 0.23
N SER A 51 -24.48 -21.91 1.18
CA SER A 51 -24.34 -20.91 2.24
C SER A 51 -23.56 -19.71 1.68
N LEU A 52 -24.23 -18.57 1.50
CA LEU A 52 -23.58 -17.34 1.03
C LEU A 52 -22.44 -16.90 1.98
N ASP A 53 -22.61 -17.08 3.28
CA ASP A 53 -21.64 -16.68 4.30
C ASP A 53 -20.40 -17.58 4.28
N LEU A 54 -20.58 -18.89 4.15
CA LEU A 54 -19.45 -19.80 3.99
C LEU A 54 -18.78 -19.62 2.62
N ALA A 55 -19.54 -19.41 1.54
CA ALA A 55 -18.99 -19.08 0.22
C ALA A 55 -18.16 -17.79 0.27
N ARG A 56 -18.61 -16.76 0.98
CA ARG A 56 -17.85 -15.51 1.18
C ARG A 56 -16.64 -15.69 2.09
N LYS A 57 -16.73 -16.48 3.17
CA LYS A 57 -15.59 -16.81 4.04
C LYS A 57 -14.53 -17.61 3.28
N GLN A 58 -14.93 -18.61 2.50
CA GLN A 58 -14.08 -19.39 1.60
C GLN A 58 -13.46 -18.54 0.49
N HIS A 59 -14.26 -17.75 -0.23
CA HIS A 59 -13.75 -16.86 -1.26
C HIS A 59 -12.80 -15.83 -0.66
N HIS A 60 -13.12 -15.17 0.46
CA HIS A 60 -12.20 -14.23 1.10
C HIS A 60 -10.88 -14.88 1.54
N ASN A 61 -10.92 -16.08 2.14
CA ASN A 61 -9.73 -16.87 2.46
C ASN A 61 -8.92 -17.16 1.20
N TYR A 62 -9.58 -17.65 0.15
CA TYR A 62 -8.96 -17.89 -1.13
C TYR A 62 -8.30 -16.62 -1.71
N LEU A 63 -9.00 -15.49 -1.70
CA LEU A 63 -8.45 -14.22 -2.13
C LEU A 63 -7.24 -13.82 -1.26
N SER A 64 -7.26 -14.14 0.05
CA SER A 64 -6.15 -13.94 0.98
C SER A 64 -4.89 -14.72 0.61
N VAL A 65 -5.03 -15.88 -0.03
CA VAL A 65 -3.89 -16.69 -0.49
C VAL A 65 -3.29 -16.12 -1.77
N LEU A 66 -4.07 -15.83 -2.81
CA LEU A 66 -3.47 -15.32 -4.07
C LEU A 66 -2.79 -13.96 -3.91
N ARG A 67 -3.32 -13.08 -3.02
CA ARG A 67 -2.69 -11.81 -2.63
C ARG A 67 -1.24 -11.97 -2.13
N GLN A 68 -0.83 -13.17 -1.69
CA GLN A 68 0.54 -13.48 -1.25
C GLN A 68 1.50 -13.77 -2.44
N HIS A 69 0.97 -13.93 -3.65
CA HIS A 69 1.70 -14.39 -4.82
C HIS A 69 1.59 -13.45 -6.03
N ILE A 70 0.60 -12.56 -6.06
CA ILE A 70 0.41 -11.55 -7.11
C ILE A 70 -0.36 -10.32 -6.58
N PRO A 71 -0.08 -9.10 -7.07
CA PRO A 71 -0.96 -7.94 -6.94
C PRO A 71 -2.29 -8.18 -7.65
N THR A 72 -3.42 -7.71 -7.12
CA THR A 72 -4.70 -8.21 -7.62
C THR A 72 -5.84 -7.20 -7.46
N LEU A 73 -6.76 -7.13 -8.42
CA LEU A 73 -7.90 -6.20 -8.38
C LEU A 73 -9.20 -6.91 -7.97
N SER A 74 -9.85 -6.49 -6.88
CA SER A 74 -11.22 -6.94 -6.58
C SER A 74 -12.25 -6.02 -7.20
N LEU A 75 -13.09 -6.56 -8.09
CA LEU A 75 -14.21 -5.84 -8.66
C LEU A 75 -15.47 -6.04 -7.79
N PRO A 76 -16.35 -5.03 -7.70
CA PRO A 76 -17.62 -5.16 -6.97
C PRO A 76 -18.55 -6.16 -7.65
N PRO A 77 -19.42 -6.84 -6.88
CA PRO A 77 -20.39 -7.79 -7.41
C PRO A 77 -21.39 -7.10 -8.34
N ILE A 78 -21.90 -7.84 -9.33
CA ILE A 78 -22.97 -7.38 -10.21
C ILE A 78 -24.21 -8.23 -9.93
N GLU A 79 -25.12 -7.76 -9.07
CA GLU A 79 -26.31 -8.52 -8.64
C GLU A 79 -27.20 -9.00 -9.80
N LYS A 80 -27.15 -8.33 -10.96
CA LYS A 80 -27.84 -8.75 -12.20
C LYS A 80 -27.31 -10.07 -12.78
N TYR A 81 -26.08 -10.45 -12.44
CA TYR A 81 -25.36 -11.60 -12.99
C TYR A 81 -24.86 -12.47 -11.82
N PRO A 82 -25.67 -13.45 -11.35
CA PRO A 82 -25.32 -14.38 -10.26
C PRO A 82 -23.91 -14.96 -10.31
N ASP A 83 -23.46 -15.29 -11.51
CA ASP A 83 -22.21 -15.99 -11.82
C ASP A 83 -20.99 -15.05 -11.93
N CYS A 84 -21.16 -13.75 -11.68
CA CYS A 84 -20.16 -12.73 -12.03
C CYS A 84 -18.82 -12.79 -11.27
N LEU A 85 -18.71 -13.61 -10.22
CA LEU A 85 -17.45 -13.97 -9.55
C LEU A 85 -16.50 -14.76 -10.46
N PHE A 86 -17.03 -15.50 -11.44
CA PHE A 86 -16.27 -16.33 -12.38
C PHE A 86 -15.74 -15.50 -13.56
N VAL A 87 -14.94 -14.47 -13.21
CA VAL A 87 -14.34 -13.54 -14.19
C VAL A 87 -13.39 -14.22 -15.17
N GLU A 88 -12.86 -15.40 -14.84
CA GLU A 88 -12.10 -16.23 -15.79
C GLU A 88 -12.89 -16.47 -17.09
N ASP A 89 -14.20 -16.65 -17.03
CA ASP A 89 -14.98 -16.95 -18.23
C ASP A 89 -15.07 -15.79 -19.22
N THR A 90 -14.85 -14.57 -18.73
CA THR A 90 -15.08 -13.32 -19.46
C THR A 90 -13.89 -12.86 -20.32
N VAL A 91 -12.70 -13.41 -20.08
CA VAL A 91 -11.45 -12.97 -20.72
C VAL A 91 -10.43 -14.10 -20.81
N VAL A 92 -9.77 -14.21 -21.97
CA VAL A 92 -8.49 -14.93 -22.10
C VAL A 92 -7.40 -13.88 -22.28
N ALA A 93 -6.40 -13.85 -21.40
CA ALA A 93 -5.27 -12.89 -21.47
C ALA A 93 -3.93 -13.63 -21.45
N ILE A 94 -3.06 -13.33 -22.41
CA ILE A 94 -1.73 -13.94 -22.57
C ILE A 94 -0.75 -12.86 -23.04
N GLY A 95 0.22 -12.52 -22.19
CA GLY A 95 1.19 -11.46 -22.48
C GLY A 95 0.53 -10.07 -22.48
N ASP A 96 0.71 -9.34 -23.58
CA ASP A 96 0.12 -8.03 -23.90
C ASP A 96 -1.28 -8.12 -24.53
N THR A 97 -1.72 -9.33 -24.88
CA THR A 97 -2.90 -9.61 -25.68
C THR A 97 -4.03 -10.18 -24.84
N ALA A 98 -5.24 -9.65 -25.01
CA ALA A 98 -6.45 -10.16 -24.39
C ALA A 98 -7.59 -10.32 -25.40
N VAL A 99 -8.42 -11.35 -25.18
CA VAL A 99 -9.67 -11.58 -25.88
C VAL A 99 -10.80 -11.54 -24.85
N ILE A 100 -11.62 -10.49 -24.91
CA ILE A 100 -12.92 -10.44 -24.23
C ILE A 100 -13.83 -11.47 -24.90
N THR A 101 -14.40 -12.37 -24.11
CA THR A 101 -15.17 -13.51 -24.63
C THR A 101 -16.63 -13.14 -24.90
N ARG A 102 -17.31 -14.00 -25.67
CA ARG A 102 -18.77 -14.02 -25.74
C ARG A 102 -19.27 -15.27 -25.02
N LEU A 103 -19.62 -15.10 -23.75
CA LEU A 103 -20.00 -16.20 -22.89
C LEU A 103 -21.16 -17.01 -23.48
N GLY A 104 -21.07 -18.33 -23.41
CA GLY A 104 -22.01 -19.27 -24.02
C GLY A 104 -23.42 -19.05 -23.47
N HIS A 105 -23.55 -19.05 -22.13
CA HIS A 105 -24.82 -18.86 -21.45
C HIS A 105 -25.30 -17.40 -21.55
N THR A 106 -26.55 -17.20 -22.02
CA THR A 106 -27.06 -15.89 -22.41
C THR A 106 -27.21 -14.89 -21.25
N SER A 107 -27.48 -15.36 -20.03
CA SER A 107 -27.56 -14.50 -18.83
C SER A 107 -26.22 -13.81 -18.52
N ARG A 108 -25.10 -14.50 -18.77
CA ARG A 108 -23.76 -14.11 -18.32
C ARG A 108 -23.05 -13.11 -19.22
N ARG A 109 -23.52 -12.90 -20.45
CA ARG A 109 -22.81 -12.16 -21.52
C ARG A 109 -22.43 -10.70 -21.22
N GLY A 110 -23.08 -10.08 -20.24
CA GLY A 110 -22.78 -8.71 -19.80
C GLY A 110 -21.83 -8.60 -18.61
N GLU A 111 -21.31 -9.71 -18.07
CA GLU A 111 -20.24 -9.69 -17.06
C GLU A 111 -18.94 -9.10 -17.63
N ALA A 112 -18.69 -9.41 -18.91
CA ALA A 112 -17.47 -9.08 -19.66
C ALA A 112 -17.28 -7.58 -19.94
N ASP A 113 -18.34 -6.76 -19.90
CA ASP A 113 -18.25 -5.33 -20.21
C ASP A 113 -17.34 -4.59 -19.22
N SER A 114 -17.59 -4.79 -17.92
CA SER A 114 -16.74 -4.24 -16.85
C SER A 114 -15.30 -4.78 -16.84
N ILE A 115 -15.04 -5.89 -17.53
CA ILE A 115 -13.70 -6.45 -17.70
C ILE A 115 -12.99 -5.78 -18.89
N LYS A 116 -13.70 -5.52 -20.01
CA LYS A 116 -13.20 -4.71 -21.14
C LYS A 116 -12.72 -3.33 -20.66
N GLU A 117 -13.51 -2.66 -19.82
CA GLU A 117 -13.15 -1.37 -19.19
C GLU A 117 -11.86 -1.45 -18.36
N VAL A 118 -11.70 -2.52 -17.56
CA VAL A 118 -10.52 -2.73 -16.70
C VAL A 118 -9.25 -2.98 -17.50
N LEU A 119 -9.29 -3.80 -18.56
CA LEU A 119 -8.11 -4.06 -19.40
C LEU A 119 -7.70 -2.81 -20.22
N GLN A 120 -8.68 -2.01 -20.64
CA GLN A 120 -8.43 -0.70 -21.26
C GLN A 120 -7.77 0.26 -20.27
N HIS A 121 -8.21 0.30 -19.01
CA HIS A 121 -7.59 1.12 -17.97
C HIS A 121 -6.16 0.67 -17.62
N PHE A 122 -5.88 -0.64 -17.66
CA PHE A 122 -4.52 -1.18 -17.50
C PHE A 122 -3.63 -1.02 -18.75
N GLY A 123 -4.16 -0.49 -19.87
CA GLY A 123 -3.37 -0.19 -21.06
C GLY A 123 -2.85 -1.44 -21.79
N MET A 124 -3.59 -2.55 -21.78
CA MET A 124 -3.25 -3.69 -22.63
C MET A 124 -3.28 -3.29 -24.11
N GLU A 125 -2.18 -3.54 -24.83
CA GLU A 125 -1.98 -3.02 -26.18
C GLU A 125 -2.91 -3.69 -27.21
N HIS A 126 -3.29 -4.95 -26.97
CA HIS A 126 -4.02 -5.77 -27.94
C HIS A 126 -5.28 -6.41 -27.31
N VAL A 127 -6.27 -5.56 -27.00
CA VAL A 127 -7.60 -6.01 -26.52
C VAL A 127 -8.53 -6.24 -27.72
N TYR A 128 -8.82 -7.51 -27.98
CA TYR A 128 -9.86 -7.96 -28.91
C TYR A 128 -11.16 -8.24 -28.17
N ASP A 129 -12.31 -8.02 -28.82
CA ASP A 129 -13.61 -8.44 -28.30
C ASP A 129 -14.30 -9.37 -29.31
N MET A 130 -14.54 -10.61 -28.87
CA MET A 130 -15.23 -11.65 -29.65
C MET A 130 -16.64 -11.21 -30.08
N ARG A 131 -17.20 -10.19 -29.41
CA ARG A 131 -18.54 -9.66 -29.64
C ARG A 131 -18.60 -8.60 -30.74
N ASP A 132 -17.47 -8.00 -31.16
CA ASP A 132 -17.45 -6.92 -32.15
C ASP A 132 -17.63 -7.44 -33.61
N ASN A 133 -17.61 -8.76 -33.82
CA ASN A 133 -17.54 -9.42 -35.14
C ASN A 133 -18.92 -9.86 -35.72
N ASP A 134 -20.03 -9.30 -35.25
CA ASP A 134 -21.41 -9.75 -35.53
C ASP A 134 -21.93 -9.61 -36.98
N ASN A 135 -21.11 -9.12 -37.91
CA ASN A 135 -21.62 -8.53 -39.16
C ASN A 135 -21.76 -9.47 -40.38
N ASP A 136 -21.26 -10.72 -40.37
CA ASP A 136 -21.27 -11.55 -41.60
C ASP A 136 -21.25 -13.09 -41.44
N THR A 137 -21.54 -13.66 -40.25
CA THR A 137 -21.61 -15.14 -40.06
C THR A 137 -22.96 -15.62 -39.53
N ALA A 138 -23.43 -16.76 -40.05
CA ALA A 138 -24.72 -17.37 -39.67
C ALA A 138 -24.76 -17.94 -38.24
N GLU A 139 -23.59 -18.23 -37.65
CA GLU A 139 -23.43 -18.58 -36.24
C GLU A 139 -22.51 -17.58 -35.54
N LEU A 140 -22.72 -17.43 -34.23
CA LEU A 140 -21.97 -16.52 -33.37
C LEU A 140 -20.74 -17.23 -32.78
N ALA A 141 -19.61 -16.55 -32.67
CA ALA A 141 -18.47 -17.05 -31.88
C ALA A 141 -18.85 -17.08 -30.39
N LEU A 142 -18.73 -18.24 -29.73
CA LEU A 142 -19.02 -18.41 -28.30
C LEU A 142 -17.82 -19.04 -27.59
N CYS A 143 -17.51 -18.54 -26.39
CA CYS A 143 -16.46 -19.06 -25.54
C CYS A 143 -16.71 -18.66 -24.08
N ASP A 144 -16.54 -19.62 -23.17
CA ASP A 144 -16.30 -19.35 -21.75
C ASP A 144 -14.81 -19.65 -21.49
N GLY A 145 -14.09 -18.71 -20.88
CA GLY A 145 -12.66 -18.83 -20.56
C GLY A 145 -12.28 -20.02 -19.66
N GLY A 146 -13.22 -20.63 -18.92
CA GLY A 146 -13.03 -21.92 -18.23
C GLY A 146 -12.63 -23.07 -19.16
N ASP A 147 -12.95 -23.00 -20.46
CA ASP A 147 -12.51 -23.98 -21.46
C ASP A 147 -11.08 -23.73 -21.98
N VAL A 148 -10.44 -22.62 -21.61
CA VAL A 148 -9.16 -22.18 -22.21
C VAL A 148 -8.00 -22.32 -21.24
N MET A 149 -7.04 -23.18 -21.56
CA MET A 149 -5.84 -23.44 -20.75
C MET A 149 -4.56 -23.12 -21.54
N TYR A 150 -3.81 -22.10 -21.10
CA TYR A 150 -2.49 -21.79 -21.64
C TYR A 150 -1.36 -22.31 -20.76
N THR A 151 -0.60 -23.26 -21.28
CA THR A 151 0.49 -23.95 -20.54
C THR A 151 1.84 -23.24 -20.60
N GLY A 152 1.94 -22.07 -21.24
CA GLY A 152 3.24 -21.47 -21.61
C GLY A 152 3.92 -22.12 -22.82
N ARG A 153 3.39 -23.25 -23.33
CA ARG A 153 3.85 -23.93 -24.57
C ARG A 153 2.75 -24.07 -25.61
N HIS A 154 1.55 -24.47 -25.18
CA HIS A 154 0.38 -24.67 -26.00
C HIS A 154 -0.85 -24.00 -25.38
N LEU A 155 -1.75 -23.51 -26.23
CA LEU A 155 -3.08 -22.99 -25.88
C LEU A 155 -4.13 -24.04 -26.22
N PHE A 156 -4.66 -24.71 -25.21
CA PHE A 156 -5.75 -25.67 -25.36
C PHE A 156 -7.09 -24.97 -25.20
N VAL A 157 -8.05 -25.30 -26.07
CA VAL A 157 -9.42 -24.76 -26.05
C VAL A 157 -10.39 -25.94 -26.06
N GLY A 158 -11.11 -26.12 -24.96
CA GLY A 158 -12.22 -27.08 -24.85
C GLY A 158 -13.36 -26.71 -25.78
N MET A 159 -13.87 -27.70 -26.50
CA MET A 159 -15.14 -27.62 -27.22
C MET A 159 -16.24 -28.12 -26.29
N SER A 160 -17.26 -27.29 -26.02
CA SER A 160 -18.30 -27.54 -25.01
C SER A 160 -19.64 -26.93 -25.43
N ASP A 161 -20.70 -27.09 -24.62
CA ASP A 161 -21.96 -26.35 -24.79
C ASP A 161 -21.81 -24.83 -24.61
N ARG A 162 -20.65 -24.37 -24.13
CA ARG A 162 -20.32 -22.95 -23.90
C ARG A 162 -19.33 -22.40 -24.93
N THR A 163 -18.45 -23.24 -25.45
CA THR A 163 -17.31 -22.86 -26.31
C THR A 163 -17.37 -23.59 -27.64
N ASN A 164 -17.62 -22.84 -28.72
CA ASN A 164 -17.89 -23.39 -30.05
C ASN A 164 -16.74 -23.18 -31.05
N GLY A 165 -16.88 -23.77 -32.25
CA GLY A 165 -15.83 -23.76 -33.28
C GLY A 165 -15.49 -22.34 -33.78
N HIS A 166 -16.47 -21.44 -33.77
CA HIS A 166 -16.26 -20.03 -34.11
C HIS A 166 -15.49 -19.28 -33.01
N GLY A 167 -15.75 -19.56 -31.73
CA GLY A 167 -14.97 -19.03 -30.59
C GLY A 167 -13.53 -19.54 -30.59
N TYR A 168 -13.33 -20.85 -30.81
CA TYR A 168 -11.99 -21.43 -31.02
C TYR A 168 -11.24 -20.75 -32.17
N GLN A 169 -11.89 -20.57 -33.33
CA GLN A 169 -11.28 -19.90 -34.48
C GLN A 169 -10.90 -18.45 -34.18
N TYR A 170 -11.75 -17.71 -33.45
CA TYR A 170 -11.45 -16.34 -33.04
C TYR A 170 -10.22 -16.28 -32.11
N LEU A 171 -10.16 -17.12 -31.08
CA LEU A 171 -9.00 -17.24 -30.18
C LEU A 171 -7.72 -17.60 -30.96
N ARG A 172 -7.83 -18.57 -31.89
CA ARG A 172 -6.73 -19.00 -32.75
C ARG A 172 -6.19 -17.86 -33.62
N GLU A 173 -7.06 -17.05 -34.19
CA GLU A 173 -6.65 -15.90 -35.00
C GLU A 173 -6.11 -14.72 -34.18
N ALA A 174 -6.64 -14.47 -32.98
CA ALA A 174 -6.17 -13.40 -32.12
C ALA A 174 -4.75 -13.67 -31.60
N PHE A 175 -4.52 -14.84 -30.98
CA PHE A 175 -3.21 -15.16 -30.39
C PHE A 175 -2.15 -15.58 -31.41
N ALA A 176 -2.52 -16.06 -32.61
CA ALA A 176 -1.56 -16.31 -33.68
C ALA A 176 -0.92 -15.05 -34.27
N ARG A 177 -1.58 -13.88 -34.14
CA ARG A 177 -1.00 -12.59 -34.53
C ARG A 177 0.10 -12.14 -33.54
N HIS A 178 0.00 -12.59 -32.29
CA HIS A 178 0.79 -12.12 -31.14
C HIS A 178 1.66 -13.22 -30.52
N GLY A 179 2.33 -13.99 -31.38
CA GLY A 179 3.48 -14.81 -31.00
C GLY A 179 3.21 -16.24 -30.56
N ILE A 180 1.96 -16.70 -30.43
CA ILE A 180 1.66 -18.13 -30.25
C ILE A 180 1.63 -18.83 -31.63
N PRO A 181 2.47 -19.84 -31.92
CA PRO A 181 2.41 -20.56 -33.20
C PRO A 181 1.04 -21.21 -33.40
N VAL A 182 0.51 -21.18 -34.64
CA VAL A 182 -0.82 -21.73 -34.96
C VAL A 182 -0.94 -23.21 -34.57
N ASP A 183 0.11 -24.01 -34.80
CA ASP A 183 0.17 -25.44 -34.47
C ASP A 183 0.22 -25.73 -32.95
N ASN A 184 0.45 -24.69 -32.14
CA ASN A 184 0.42 -24.74 -30.68
C ASN A 184 -0.95 -24.32 -30.11
N ILE A 185 -1.90 -23.88 -30.94
CA ILE A 185 -3.28 -23.60 -30.55
C ILE A 185 -4.15 -24.79 -30.95
N ILE A 186 -4.79 -25.44 -29.99
CA ILE A 186 -5.35 -26.79 -30.12
C ILE A 186 -6.78 -26.84 -29.60
N SER A 187 -7.72 -27.25 -30.44
CA SER A 187 -9.07 -27.62 -30.00
C SER A 187 -9.09 -29.02 -29.35
N VAL A 188 -9.79 -29.15 -28.23
CA VAL A 188 -9.98 -30.41 -27.48
C VAL A 188 -11.47 -30.81 -27.59
N PRO A 189 -11.83 -31.98 -28.16
CA PRO A 189 -13.21 -32.32 -28.46
C PRO A 189 -14.18 -32.43 -27.25
N PRO A 190 -15.52 -32.34 -27.47
CA PRO A 190 -16.56 -32.47 -26.42
C PRO A 190 -16.74 -33.88 -25.83
N ILE A 191 -15.73 -34.74 -25.98
CA ILE A 191 -15.63 -35.99 -25.23
C ILE A 191 -15.25 -35.68 -23.77
N VAL A 192 -14.63 -34.52 -23.53
CA VAL A 192 -14.15 -34.04 -22.24
C VAL A 192 -15.14 -33.11 -21.55
N ALA A 193 -15.50 -31.99 -22.19
CA ALA A 193 -16.34 -30.93 -21.63
C ALA A 193 -17.77 -31.00 -22.19
N GLY A 194 -18.77 -30.69 -21.35
CA GLY A 194 -20.20 -30.80 -21.70
C GLY A 194 -20.77 -32.22 -21.59
N ARG A 195 -20.14 -33.11 -20.82
CA ARG A 195 -20.63 -34.49 -20.60
C ARG A 195 -20.55 -34.96 -19.15
N GLU A 196 -19.35 -34.96 -18.58
CA GLU A 196 -19.12 -35.30 -17.16
C GLU A 196 -18.64 -34.09 -16.35
N VAL A 197 -18.09 -33.06 -17.00
CA VAL A 197 -17.73 -31.77 -16.41
C VAL A 197 -18.14 -30.61 -17.31
N LEU A 198 -18.30 -29.42 -16.74
CA LEU A 198 -18.76 -28.23 -17.46
C LEU A 198 -17.69 -27.69 -18.45
N HIS A 199 -16.45 -27.53 -18.02
CA HIS A 199 -15.36 -26.95 -18.82
C HIS A 199 -14.09 -27.81 -18.83
N LEU A 200 -13.18 -27.56 -19.79
CA LEU A 200 -11.87 -28.23 -19.85
C LEU A 200 -11.08 -28.14 -18.53
N LYS A 201 -10.99 -26.97 -17.90
CA LYS A 201 -10.26 -26.79 -16.62
C LYS A 201 -10.95 -27.43 -15.41
N SER A 202 -12.20 -27.86 -15.54
CA SER A 202 -12.87 -28.70 -14.53
C SER A 202 -12.37 -30.15 -14.54
N ALA A 203 -11.71 -30.60 -15.62
CA ALA A 203 -11.11 -31.93 -15.71
C ALA A 203 -9.57 -31.93 -15.74
N VAL A 204 -8.92 -30.89 -16.29
CA VAL A 204 -7.46 -30.84 -16.42
C VAL A 204 -6.89 -29.45 -16.20
N THR A 205 -5.89 -29.33 -15.33
CA THR A 205 -5.07 -28.11 -15.18
C THR A 205 -3.59 -28.45 -15.37
N HIS A 206 -2.69 -27.47 -15.20
CA HIS A 206 -1.25 -27.65 -15.33
C HIS A 206 -0.51 -27.01 -14.15
N ILE A 207 0.62 -27.60 -13.75
CA ILE A 207 1.47 -27.07 -12.65
C ILE A 207 2.79 -26.46 -13.15
N ASP A 208 3.17 -26.77 -14.39
CA ASP A 208 4.30 -26.16 -15.10
C ASP A 208 4.08 -26.28 -16.62
N GLU A 209 5.11 -25.96 -17.40
CA GLU A 209 5.08 -25.96 -18.86
C GLU A 209 4.98 -27.37 -19.49
N TYR A 210 5.19 -28.44 -18.70
CA TYR A 210 5.25 -29.84 -19.13
C TYR A 210 4.35 -30.77 -18.31
N THR A 211 3.73 -30.32 -17.22
CA THR A 211 3.07 -31.20 -16.25
C THR A 211 1.59 -30.83 -16.05
N LEU A 212 0.71 -31.81 -16.25
CA LEU A 212 -0.75 -31.70 -16.10
C LEU A 212 -1.25 -32.39 -14.81
N LEU A 213 -2.33 -31.88 -14.22
CA LEU A 213 -3.15 -32.60 -13.23
C LEU A 213 -4.41 -33.12 -13.94
N ALA A 214 -4.71 -34.42 -13.83
CA ALA A 214 -5.88 -35.02 -14.46
C ALA A 214 -6.45 -36.18 -13.58
N PRO A 215 -7.75 -36.48 -13.63
CA PRO A 215 -8.34 -37.53 -12.81
C PRO A 215 -7.84 -38.92 -13.19
N GLU A 216 -7.94 -39.89 -12.29
CA GLU A 216 -7.75 -41.31 -12.61
C GLU A 216 -8.96 -41.88 -13.39
N GLY A 217 -8.72 -42.94 -14.17
CA GLY A 217 -9.75 -43.59 -14.97
C GLY A 217 -10.08 -42.88 -16.28
N ARG A 218 -11.17 -43.33 -16.93
CA ARG A 218 -11.45 -43.08 -18.36
C ARG A 218 -11.56 -41.61 -18.72
N SER A 219 -12.27 -40.79 -17.96
CA SER A 219 -12.41 -39.36 -18.27
C SER A 219 -11.05 -38.63 -18.27
N GLY A 220 -10.14 -39.04 -17.38
CA GLY A 220 -8.74 -38.59 -17.38
C GLY A 220 -7.91 -39.15 -18.54
N ASP A 221 -8.15 -40.39 -18.96
CA ASP A 221 -7.48 -40.99 -20.12
C ASP A 221 -7.93 -40.31 -21.43
N ASP A 222 -9.25 -40.08 -21.57
CA ASP A 222 -9.89 -39.50 -22.74
C ASP A 222 -9.50 -38.03 -22.93
N VAL A 223 -9.33 -37.24 -21.86
CA VAL A 223 -8.81 -35.85 -21.96
C VAL A 223 -7.34 -35.82 -22.33
N LEU A 224 -6.50 -36.64 -21.71
CA LEU A 224 -5.07 -36.69 -21.99
C LEU A 224 -4.79 -37.20 -23.41
N HIS A 225 -5.59 -38.14 -23.91
CA HIS A 225 -5.56 -38.58 -25.30
C HIS A 225 -6.06 -37.49 -26.26
N SER A 226 -7.18 -36.83 -25.95
CA SER A 226 -7.75 -35.73 -26.75
C SER A 226 -6.80 -34.54 -26.90
N MET A 227 -6.07 -34.19 -25.83
CA MET A 227 -5.01 -33.17 -25.86
C MET A 227 -3.74 -33.62 -26.60
N LYS A 228 -3.61 -34.92 -26.93
CA LYS A 228 -2.37 -35.56 -27.40
C LYS A 228 -1.19 -35.28 -26.46
N SER A 229 -1.44 -35.38 -25.16
CA SER A 229 -0.50 -35.00 -24.09
C SER A 229 0.86 -35.72 -24.21
N ASP A 230 0.85 -37.06 -24.34
CA ASP A 230 2.06 -37.87 -24.51
C ASP A 230 2.83 -37.52 -25.80
N GLU A 231 2.15 -37.39 -26.95
CA GLU A 231 2.76 -37.00 -28.23
C GLU A 231 3.45 -35.63 -28.15
N ARG A 232 2.92 -34.74 -27.30
CA ARG A 232 3.41 -33.38 -27.06
C ARG A 232 4.38 -33.29 -25.87
N GLY A 233 4.79 -34.44 -25.31
CA GLY A 233 5.78 -34.51 -24.23
C GLY A 233 5.31 -33.86 -22.92
N TYR A 234 4.02 -33.99 -22.59
CA TYR A 234 3.52 -33.70 -21.24
C TYR A 234 3.64 -34.92 -20.33
N HIS A 235 3.73 -34.66 -19.03
CA HIS A 235 3.61 -35.67 -17.98
C HIS A 235 2.32 -35.41 -17.18
N ALA A 236 1.47 -36.42 -17.04
CA ALA A 236 0.23 -36.30 -16.27
C ALA A 236 0.39 -36.89 -14.86
N ILE A 237 0.22 -36.05 -13.85
CA ILE A 237 -0.02 -36.48 -12.48
C ILE A 237 -1.49 -36.87 -12.40
N ARG A 238 -1.75 -38.16 -12.27
CA ARG A 238 -3.11 -38.67 -12.12
C ARG A 238 -3.57 -38.53 -10.67
N LEU A 239 -4.81 -38.10 -10.43
CA LEU A 239 -5.36 -37.87 -9.10
C LEU A 239 -6.68 -38.63 -8.92
N PRO A 240 -6.89 -39.37 -7.82
CA PRO A 240 -8.15 -40.11 -7.58
C PRO A 240 -9.37 -39.21 -7.29
N ASN A 241 -9.20 -37.90 -7.13
CA ASN A 241 -10.29 -36.94 -6.97
C ASN A 241 -10.21 -35.83 -8.03
N THR A 242 -11.29 -35.64 -8.79
CA THR A 242 -11.37 -34.66 -9.89
C THR A 242 -11.34 -33.21 -9.41
N LEU A 243 -11.92 -32.87 -8.25
CA LEU A 243 -11.89 -31.49 -7.73
C LEU A 243 -10.46 -31.06 -7.41
N SER A 244 -9.63 -31.96 -6.86
CA SER A 244 -8.18 -31.70 -6.68
C SER A 244 -7.38 -31.63 -7.99
N CYS A 245 -7.98 -31.89 -9.15
CA CYS A 245 -7.36 -31.55 -10.44
C CYS A 245 -7.50 -30.06 -10.79
N ASN A 246 -8.34 -29.31 -10.08
CA ASN A 246 -8.40 -27.86 -10.17
C ASN A 246 -7.30 -27.23 -9.31
N ALA A 247 -6.33 -26.58 -9.98
CA ALA A 247 -5.26 -25.83 -9.34
C ALA A 247 -4.76 -24.71 -10.26
N VAL A 248 -4.23 -23.63 -9.66
CA VAL A 248 -3.77 -22.43 -10.36
C VAL A 248 -2.33 -22.12 -9.99
N VAL A 249 -1.46 -21.94 -11.00
CA VAL A 249 -0.04 -21.59 -10.82
C VAL A 249 0.14 -20.07 -10.89
N VAL A 250 0.59 -19.47 -9.81
CA VAL A 250 0.96 -18.04 -9.78
C VAL A 250 2.37 -17.86 -9.27
N ASN A 251 3.23 -17.31 -10.14
CA ASN A 251 4.59 -16.83 -9.83
C ASN A 251 5.54 -17.85 -9.15
N GLY A 252 5.25 -19.15 -9.25
CA GLY A 252 6.02 -20.25 -8.65
C GLY A 252 5.35 -20.91 -7.45
N HIS A 253 4.10 -20.56 -7.15
CA HIS A 253 3.26 -21.18 -6.13
C HIS A 253 2.01 -21.81 -6.78
N LEU A 254 1.60 -22.98 -6.31
CA LEU A 254 0.36 -23.64 -6.72
C LEU A 254 -0.71 -23.43 -5.65
N LEU A 255 -1.88 -22.92 -6.05
CA LEU A 255 -3.07 -22.91 -5.21
C LEU A 255 -3.95 -24.05 -5.69
N ALA A 256 -4.12 -25.08 -4.87
CA ALA A 256 -4.84 -26.30 -5.22
C ALA A 256 -6.14 -26.40 -4.40
N GLN A 257 -7.18 -26.97 -5.00
CA GLN A 257 -8.43 -27.22 -4.30
C GLN A 257 -8.22 -28.20 -3.13
N ASP A 258 -8.57 -27.77 -1.91
CA ASP A 258 -8.65 -28.67 -0.76
C ASP A 258 -9.78 -29.67 -0.98
N SER A 259 -9.53 -30.93 -0.64
CA SER A 259 -10.51 -32.01 -0.70
C SER A 259 -10.21 -33.04 0.39
N PRO A 260 -11.19 -33.85 0.83
CA PRO A 260 -10.96 -34.92 1.79
C PRO A 260 -10.11 -36.09 1.25
N CYS A 261 -9.53 -35.96 0.04
CA CYS A 261 -8.72 -36.99 -0.59
C CYS A 261 -7.22 -36.76 -0.32
N GLU A 262 -6.75 -37.23 0.82
CA GLU A 262 -5.34 -37.14 1.25
C GLU A 262 -4.34 -37.76 0.26
N GLU A 263 -4.77 -38.74 -0.56
CA GLU A 263 -3.93 -39.26 -1.65
C GLU A 263 -3.72 -38.24 -2.77
N SER A 264 -4.78 -37.50 -3.18
CA SER A 264 -4.64 -36.41 -4.14
C SER A 264 -3.71 -35.32 -3.60
N LYS A 265 -3.86 -34.94 -2.32
CA LYS A 265 -2.95 -33.99 -1.66
C LYS A 265 -1.51 -34.48 -1.69
N SER A 266 -1.25 -35.71 -1.25
CA SER A 266 0.09 -36.33 -1.23
C SER A 266 0.76 -36.34 -2.60
N ARG A 267 -0.01 -36.60 -3.67
CA ARG A 267 0.49 -36.58 -5.06
C ARG A 267 0.81 -35.15 -5.54
N ILE A 268 -0.01 -34.15 -5.20
CA ILE A 268 0.22 -32.73 -5.51
C ILE A 268 1.44 -32.20 -4.72
N GLU A 269 1.54 -32.48 -3.42
CA GLU A 269 2.69 -32.13 -2.58
C GLU A 269 4.01 -32.68 -3.14
N ALA A 270 4.03 -33.97 -3.49
CA ALA A 270 5.21 -34.60 -4.08
C ALA A 270 5.61 -33.92 -5.40
N ALA A 271 4.64 -33.60 -6.26
CA ALA A 271 4.87 -32.94 -7.53
C ALA A 271 5.38 -31.50 -7.39
N CYS A 272 4.77 -30.70 -6.51
CA CYS A 272 5.23 -29.34 -6.19
C CYS A 272 6.65 -29.36 -5.62
N LYS A 273 6.94 -30.30 -4.71
CA LYS A 273 8.26 -30.50 -4.10
C LYS A 273 9.33 -30.90 -5.11
N GLU A 274 9.02 -31.77 -6.08
CA GLU A 274 9.91 -32.11 -7.20
C GLU A 274 10.23 -30.89 -8.08
N ARG A 275 9.23 -30.01 -8.30
CA ARG A 275 9.33 -28.82 -9.16
C ARG A 275 9.81 -27.56 -8.46
N ASN A 276 10.08 -27.63 -7.15
CA ASN A 276 10.35 -26.48 -6.28
C ASN A 276 9.27 -25.38 -6.43
N LEU A 277 8.01 -25.80 -6.49
CA LEU A 277 6.83 -24.93 -6.37
C LEU A 277 6.43 -24.85 -4.90
N GLY A 278 6.00 -23.66 -4.47
CA GLY A 278 5.19 -23.55 -3.25
C GLY A 278 3.80 -24.15 -3.46
N LEU A 279 3.10 -24.47 -2.37
CA LEU A 279 1.76 -25.08 -2.41
C LEU A 279 0.92 -24.57 -1.25
N THR A 280 -0.32 -24.18 -1.53
CA THR A 280 -1.37 -23.95 -0.54
C THR A 280 -2.63 -24.68 -0.98
N PHE A 281 -3.20 -25.51 -0.11
CA PHE A 281 -4.56 -26.03 -0.30
C PHE A 281 -5.58 -24.99 0.16
N VAL A 282 -6.66 -24.81 -0.60
CA VAL A 282 -7.70 -23.84 -0.29
C VAL A 282 -9.08 -24.46 -0.44
N ASP A 283 -9.89 -24.34 0.60
CA ASP A 283 -11.29 -24.74 0.59
C ASP A 283 -12.18 -23.69 -0.09
N THR A 284 -12.99 -24.15 -1.05
CA THR A 284 -14.10 -23.42 -1.68
C THR A 284 -15.30 -24.33 -1.94
N SER A 285 -15.62 -25.26 -1.02
CA SER A 285 -16.72 -26.23 -1.15
C SER A 285 -18.06 -25.61 -1.61
N GLU A 286 -18.40 -24.40 -1.16
CA GLU A 286 -19.64 -23.73 -1.55
C GLU A 286 -19.61 -23.14 -2.96
N LEU A 287 -18.42 -22.77 -3.46
CA LEU A 287 -18.27 -22.35 -4.86
C LEU A 287 -18.32 -23.56 -5.79
N ALA A 288 -17.82 -24.72 -5.34
CA ALA A 288 -17.91 -25.98 -6.09
C ALA A 288 -19.37 -26.48 -6.27
N LYS A 289 -20.31 -26.09 -5.40
CA LYS A 289 -21.77 -26.30 -5.61
C LYS A 289 -22.34 -25.50 -6.79
N LYS A 290 -21.60 -24.50 -7.27
CA LYS A 290 -21.91 -23.63 -8.41
C LYS A 290 -20.79 -23.69 -9.46
N ASP A 291 -20.16 -24.86 -9.61
CA ASP A 291 -19.16 -25.17 -10.63
C ASP A 291 -17.88 -24.26 -10.60
N GLY A 292 -17.54 -23.63 -9.46
CA GLY A 292 -16.55 -22.54 -9.33
C GLY A 292 -15.14 -22.86 -8.77
N ALA A 293 -14.18 -21.93 -8.96
CA ALA A 293 -12.73 -22.12 -8.70
C ALA A 293 -11.93 -20.89 -8.18
N LEU A 294 -10.58 -20.97 -8.16
CA LEU A 294 -9.64 -20.22 -7.30
C LEU A 294 -8.83 -19.05 -7.96
N THR A 295 -9.41 -17.86 -8.27
CA THR A 295 -8.67 -16.68 -8.85
C THR A 295 -9.03 -15.23 -8.34
N ALA A 296 -8.22 -14.55 -7.46
CA ALA A 296 -7.95 -13.06 -7.23
C ALA A 296 -7.56 -12.61 -5.73
N ALA A 297 -7.54 -11.39 -5.07
CA ALA A 297 -7.92 -9.94 -5.26
C ALA A 297 -7.57 -8.84 -4.12
N VAL A 298 -6.60 -7.87 -4.15
CA VAL A 298 -6.54 -6.60 -3.30
C VAL A 298 -5.40 -5.56 -3.60
N ALA A 299 -5.55 -4.24 -3.26
CA ALA A 299 -4.42 -3.25 -3.17
C ALA A 299 -4.59 -1.82 -2.48
N SER A 300 -5.77 -1.27 -2.17
CA SER A 300 -6.03 0.19 -2.43
C SER A 300 -5.84 1.29 -1.34
N GLN A 301 -5.67 1.02 -0.04
CA GLN A 301 -5.98 2.03 1.01
C GLN A 301 -5.01 3.23 1.21
N LEU A 302 -3.71 3.07 0.98
CA LEU A 302 -2.70 3.98 1.56
C LEU A 302 -2.42 5.27 0.76
N LEU A 303 -2.83 5.32 -0.50
CA LEU A 303 -2.53 6.44 -1.41
C LEU A 303 -3.25 7.74 -0.98
N THR A 304 -4.55 7.65 -0.68
CA THR A 304 -5.43 8.82 -0.44
C THR A 304 -5.03 9.65 0.77
N SER A 305 -4.60 9.00 1.86
CA SER A 305 -4.23 9.69 3.11
C SER A 305 -2.86 10.39 3.05
N SER A 306 -1.97 9.98 2.15
CA SER A 306 -0.61 10.50 2.04
C SER A 306 -0.53 11.79 1.22
N LEU A 307 -1.38 11.91 0.18
CA LEU A 307 -1.41 13.04 -0.75
C LEU A 307 -1.84 14.37 -0.11
N CYS A 308 -2.80 14.36 0.83
CA CYS A 308 -3.42 15.59 1.34
C CYS A 308 -2.62 16.32 2.44
N LYS A 309 -1.60 15.67 3.04
CA LYS A 309 -0.87 16.19 4.21
C LYS A 309 -0.21 17.58 4.02
N PRO A 310 0.40 17.93 2.87
CA PRO A 310 1.02 19.25 2.69
C PRO A 310 -0.01 20.38 2.57
N TRP A 311 -1.17 20.11 1.98
CA TRP A 311 -2.29 21.07 1.88
C TRP A 311 -2.92 21.34 3.24
N LEU A 312 -3.07 20.30 4.07
CA LEU A 312 -3.59 20.42 5.43
C LEU A 312 -2.62 21.18 6.35
N GLY A 313 -1.30 21.03 6.15
CA GLY A 313 -0.27 21.88 6.78
C GLY A 313 -0.36 23.34 6.34
N GLY A 314 -0.50 23.59 5.03
CA GLY A 314 -0.66 24.95 4.48
C GLY A 314 -1.90 25.68 4.98
N LEU A 315 -3.00 24.96 5.24
CA LEU A 315 -4.19 25.52 5.87
C LEU A 315 -3.92 26.00 7.31
N ALA A 316 -3.13 25.27 8.10
CA ALA A 316 -2.78 25.66 9.47
C ALA A 316 -1.93 26.94 9.48
N ASP A 317 -0.89 26.98 8.66
CA ASP A 317 0.02 28.12 8.54
C ASP A 317 -0.69 29.36 7.98
N SER A 318 -1.57 29.20 6.99
CA SER A 318 -2.36 30.28 6.38
C SER A 318 -3.31 30.93 7.39
N TRP A 319 -4.04 30.13 8.17
CA TRP A 319 -4.97 30.60 9.20
C TRP A 319 -4.25 31.30 10.36
N GLU A 320 -2.99 30.92 10.64
CA GLU A 320 -2.19 31.57 11.67
C GLU A 320 -1.82 33.01 11.31
N ALA A 321 -1.51 33.29 10.04
CA ALA A 321 -1.24 34.66 9.58
C ALA A 321 -2.49 35.56 9.58
N THR A 322 -3.68 35.02 9.32
CA THR A 322 -4.92 35.81 9.26
C THR A 322 -5.61 35.98 10.62
N SER A 323 -5.39 35.07 11.58
CA SER A 323 -6.01 35.12 12.92
C SER A 323 -5.28 35.98 13.95
N GLY A 324 -4.20 36.67 13.55
CA GLY A 324 -3.53 37.70 14.37
C GLY A 324 -2.95 37.19 15.69
N GLY A 325 -2.57 35.92 15.76
CA GLY A 325 -2.19 35.29 17.02
C GLY A 325 -1.33 34.04 16.89
N GLU A 326 -0.31 33.96 17.73
CA GLU A 326 0.53 32.76 17.83
C GLU A 326 -0.30 31.51 18.14
N ASN A 327 -0.01 30.43 17.41
CA ASN A 327 -0.57 29.09 17.54
C ASN A 327 -2.08 28.93 17.27
N SER A 328 -2.84 29.99 16.96
CA SER A 328 -4.29 29.85 16.72
C SER A 328 -4.63 29.09 15.44
N GLY A 329 -3.85 29.23 14.36
CA GLY A 329 -4.06 28.44 13.13
C GLY A 329 -3.77 26.94 13.33
N ARG A 330 -2.66 26.61 13.99
CA ARG A 330 -2.26 25.22 14.32
C ARG A 330 -3.27 24.57 15.25
N LEU A 331 -3.65 25.23 16.35
CA LEU A 331 -4.67 24.74 17.28
C LEU A 331 -6.05 24.59 16.61
N TRP A 332 -6.41 25.47 15.68
CA TRP A 332 -7.67 25.35 14.92
C TRP A 332 -7.66 24.13 14.00
N VAL A 333 -6.58 23.88 13.24
CA VAL A 333 -6.48 22.68 12.37
C VAL A 333 -6.41 21.39 13.18
N ILE A 334 -5.70 21.35 14.32
CA ILE A 334 -5.70 20.21 15.23
C ILE A 334 -7.10 19.96 15.80
N SER A 335 -7.78 21.02 16.25
CA SER A 335 -9.15 20.92 16.79
C SER A 335 -10.14 20.46 15.71
N LEU A 336 -10.02 20.95 14.47
CA LEU A 336 -10.86 20.53 13.35
C LEU A 336 -10.55 19.08 12.92
N GLY A 337 -9.28 18.67 12.89
CA GLY A 337 -8.86 17.30 12.59
C GLY A 337 -9.34 16.30 13.64
N LEU A 338 -9.19 16.62 14.92
CA LEU A 338 -9.73 15.84 16.03
C LEU A 338 -11.27 15.83 16.02
N MET A 339 -11.92 16.97 15.80
CA MET A 339 -13.38 17.06 15.77
C MET A 339 -13.95 16.27 14.58
N THR A 340 -13.40 16.40 13.38
CA THR A 340 -13.84 15.63 12.19
C THR A 340 -13.57 14.14 12.34
N SER A 341 -12.43 13.74 12.93
CA SER A 341 -12.14 12.32 13.21
C SER A 341 -13.04 11.76 14.32
N THR A 342 -13.35 12.55 15.35
CA THR A 342 -14.27 12.17 16.44
C THR A 342 -15.69 12.06 15.90
N VAL A 343 -16.15 13.04 15.13
CA VAL A 343 -17.46 13.02 14.47
C VAL A 343 -17.54 11.87 13.47
N ALA A 344 -16.49 11.56 12.70
CA ALA A 344 -16.50 10.39 11.82
C ALA A 344 -16.59 9.07 12.59
N THR A 345 -15.84 8.93 13.69
CA THR A 345 -15.90 7.73 14.56
C THR A 345 -17.26 7.62 15.27
N LEU A 346 -17.80 8.74 15.74
CA LEU A 346 -19.09 8.82 16.43
C LEU A 346 -20.26 8.67 15.46
N LEU A 347 -20.14 9.07 14.19
CA LEU A 347 -21.10 8.78 13.12
C LEU A 347 -21.04 7.30 12.69
N HIS A 348 -19.87 6.65 12.71
CA HIS A 348 -19.81 5.19 12.62
C HIS A 348 -20.62 4.54 13.75
N CYS A 349 -20.38 4.93 15.01
CA CYS A 349 -21.15 4.44 16.15
C CYS A 349 -22.65 4.77 16.07
N LEU A 350 -23.02 5.98 15.66
CA LEU A 350 -24.43 6.39 15.51
C LEU A 350 -25.10 5.70 14.31
N GLY A 351 -24.36 5.32 13.28
CA GLY A 351 -24.85 4.43 12.21
C GLY A 351 -25.29 3.09 12.79
N SER A 352 -24.41 2.44 13.56
CA SER A 352 -24.75 1.19 14.28
C SER A 352 -25.89 1.38 15.28
N PHE A 353 -25.90 2.48 16.05
CA PHE A 353 -26.93 2.74 17.07
C PHE A 353 -28.29 3.13 16.48
N TYR A 354 -28.32 3.84 15.34
CA TYR A 354 -29.56 4.14 14.60
C TYR A 354 -30.20 2.85 14.06
N MET A 355 -29.39 1.92 13.54
CA MET A 355 -29.85 0.59 13.15
C MET A 355 -30.39 -0.18 14.37
N HIS A 356 -29.72 -0.11 15.53
CA HIS A 356 -30.17 -0.73 16.78
C HIS A 356 -31.51 -0.15 17.29
N TRP A 357 -31.73 1.17 17.28
CA TRP A 357 -33.04 1.74 17.62
C TRP A 357 -34.10 1.28 16.60
N ARG A 358 -33.79 1.34 15.30
CA ARG A 358 -34.73 0.95 14.24
C ARG A 358 -35.16 -0.52 14.33
N THR A 359 -34.29 -1.42 14.79
CA THR A 359 -34.58 -2.85 14.99
C THR A 359 -35.24 -3.16 16.33
N ASN A 360 -35.00 -2.38 17.37
CA ASN A 360 -35.69 -2.52 18.67
C ASN A 360 -37.21 -2.24 18.61
N ALA A 361 -37.74 -1.74 17.49
CA ALA A 361 -39.18 -1.71 17.24
C ALA A 361 -39.77 -3.13 17.00
N ASP A 362 -38.94 -4.06 16.54
CA ASP A 362 -39.31 -5.39 16.05
C ASP A 362 -38.62 -6.54 16.85
N ASN A 363 -38.61 -6.45 18.19
CA ASN A 363 -38.38 -7.57 19.12
C ASN A 363 -37.07 -8.40 18.98
N TYR A 364 -35.99 -7.88 18.39
CA TYR A 364 -34.66 -8.54 18.43
C TYR A 364 -33.79 -8.06 19.60
N ASN A 365 -33.10 -9.00 20.26
CA ASN A 365 -32.26 -8.70 21.42
C ASN A 365 -30.90 -8.10 21.02
N GLN A 366 -30.37 -7.25 21.90
CA GLN A 366 -29.27 -6.31 21.66
C GLN A 366 -27.92 -6.90 21.19
N PHE A 367 -27.71 -8.21 21.29
CA PHE A 367 -26.44 -8.87 20.95
C PHE A 367 -26.43 -9.46 19.54
N ASP A 368 -27.57 -9.99 19.06
CA ASP A 368 -27.77 -10.57 17.72
C ASP A 368 -27.83 -9.52 16.59
N ILE A 369 -27.09 -8.41 16.74
CA ILE A 369 -27.02 -7.32 15.76
C ILE A 369 -25.58 -6.81 15.60
N VAL A 370 -24.74 -6.81 16.64
CA VAL A 370 -23.32 -6.41 16.52
C VAL A 370 -22.44 -7.64 16.23
N GLU A 371 -22.70 -8.75 16.88
CA GLU A 371 -22.04 -10.03 16.56
C GLU A 371 -22.57 -10.54 15.21
N THR A 372 -23.89 -10.49 15.00
CA THR A 372 -24.54 -10.88 13.76
C THR A 372 -24.20 -9.99 12.56
N THR A 373 -23.92 -8.69 12.70
CA THR A 373 -23.36 -7.90 11.56
C THR A 373 -21.85 -8.12 11.33
N MET A 374 -21.21 -9.00 12.10
CA MET A 374 -19.84 -9.47 11.85
C MET A 374 -19.75 -10.96 11.50
N ASP A 375 -20.81 -11.77 11.74
CA ASP A 375 -20.83 -13.21 11.43
C ASP A 375 -21.90 -13.64 10.40
N ASP A 376 -23.06 -12.96 10.31
CA ASP A 376 -24.01 -13.03 9.18
C ASP A 376 -23.67 -11.94 8.15
N SER A 377 -23.10 -12.32 7.01
CA SER A 377 -22.86 -11.41 5.89
C SER A 377 -24.10 -11.16 5.02
N GLN A 378 -25.22 -11.83 5.29
CA GLN A 378 -26.46 -11.71 4.50
C GLN A 378 -27.27 -10.42 4.78
N SER A 379 -27.05 -9.72 5.90
CA SER A 379 -27.65 -8.40 6.11
C SER A 379 -26.88 -7.33 5.32
N LEU A 380 -27.22 -7.16 4.04
CA LEU A 380 -26.50 -6.23 3.18
C LEU A 380 -26.64 -4.79 3.69
N ILE A 381 -25.51 -4.20 4.07
CA ILE A 381 -25.35 -2.75 4.29
C ILE A 381 -25.85 -2.05 3.01
N PRO A 382 -26.96 -1.29 3.05
CA PRO A 382 -27.51 -0.68 1.84
C PRO A 382 -26.47 0.19 1.14
N LEU A 383 -26.50 0.30 -0.19
CA LEU A 383 -25.48 1.06 -0.94
C LEU A 383 -25.25 2.50 -0.38
N PRO A 384 -26.28 3.26 0.08
CA PRO A 384 -26.07 4.53 0.77
C PRO A 384 -25.34 4.41 2.12
N LEU A 385 -25.56 3.33 2.88
CA LEU A 385 -24.89 3.06 4.16
C LEU A 385 -23.45 2.55 3.97
N LEU A 386 -23.16 1.86 2.86
CA LEU A 386 -21.79 1.48 2.47
C LEU A 386 -21.01 2.72 2.01
N ALA A 387 -21.62 3.55 1.16
CA ALA A 387 -21.09 4.85 0.78
C ALA A 387 -20.83 5.73 2.03
N TYR A 388 -21.78 5.79 2.97
CA TYR A 388 -21.61 6.45 4.27
C TYR A 388 -20.38 5.92 5.02
N HIS A 389 -20.23 4.60 5.19
CA HIS A 389 -19.06 4.03 5.87
C HIS A 389 -17.73 4.34 5.16
N LEU A 390 -17.69 4.32 3.82
CA LEU A 390 -16.51 4.68 3.04
C LEU A 390 -16.19 6.18 3.15
N ILE A 391 -17.19 7.06 3.06
CA ILE A 391 -17.06 8.50 3.26
C ILE A 391 -16.53 8.80 4.67
N LEU A 392 -17.10 8.19 5.71
CA LEU A 392 -16.63 8.38 7.09
C LEU A 392 -15.19 7.89 7.27
N ARG A 393 -14.78 6.77 6.65
CA ARG A 393 -13.37 6.32 6.67
C ARG A 393 -12.43 7.27 5.94
N VAL A 394 -12.85 7.88 4.83
CA VAL A 394 -12.08 8.93 4.15
C VAL A 394 -11.99 10.21 4.99
N VAL A 395 -13.09 10.65 5.61
CA VAL A 395 -13.11 11.81 6.51
C VAL A 395 -12.21 11.58 7.74
N PHE A 396 -12.25 10.39 8.35
CA PHE A 396 -11.35 9.99 9.43
C PHE A 396 -9.88 10.01 8.99
N ALA A 397 -9.57 9.48 7.79
CA ALA A 397 -8.22 9.48 7.24
C ALA A 397 -7.70 10.90 6.95
N LEU A 398 -8.57 11.81 6.50
CA LEU A 398 -8.24 13.22 6.26
C LEU A 398 -8.06 14.00 7.58
N GLY A 399 -8.95 13.80 8.56
CA GLY A 399 -8.86 14.45 9.88
C GLY A 399 -7.60 14.03 10.65
N THR A 400 -7.28 12.73 10.65
CA THR A 400 -6.04 12.22 11.26
C THR A 400 -4.78 12.65 10.48
N ALA A 401 -4.85 12.75 9.15
CA ALA A 401 -3.76 13.29 8.33
C ALA A 401 -3.50 14.79 8.57
N ALA A 402 -4.51 15.57 8.96
CA ALA A 402 -4.35 16.97 9.36
C ALA A 402 -3.65 17.14 10.72
N CYS A 403 -3.90 16.22 11.66
CA CYS A 403 -3.42 16.34 13.03
C CYS A 403 -1.89 16.27 13.14
N SER A 404 -1.23 15.25 12.57
CA SER A 404 0.20 15.01 12.84
C SER A 404 1.11 16.19 12.45
N PRO A 405 1.03 16.75 11.22
CA PRO A 405 1.90 17.87 10.84
C PRO A 405 1.70 19.12 11.70
N ALA A 406 0.46 19.41 12.07
CA ALA A 406 0.12 20.57 12.89
C ALA A 406 0.54 20.38 14.36
N LEU A 407 0.50 19.15 14.89
CA LEU A 407 1.01 18.81 16.23
C LEU A 407 2.54 18.99 16.32
N ASP A 408 3.27 18.51 15.31
CA ASP A 408 4.73 18.67 15.24
C ASP A 408 5.11 20.16 15.09
N GLY A 409 4.40 20.91 14.24
CA GLY A 409 4.55 22.36 14.10
C GLY A 409 4.19 23.17 15.37
N LEU A 410 3.15 22.77 16.10
CA LEU A 410 2.76 23.38 17.38
C LEU A 410 3.84 23.13 18.46
N THR A 411 4.40 21.93 18.49
CA THR A 411 5.45 21.55 19.46
C THR A 411 6.72 22.39 19.25
N LEU A 412 7.15 22.56 17.99
CA LEU A 412 8.31 23.41 17.66
C LEU A 412 8.09 24.90 18.04
N ALA A 413 6.89 25.42 17.81
CA ALA A 413 6.56 26.81 18.16
C ALA A 413 6.52 27.03 19.67
N GLN A 414 5.99 26.08 20.45
CA GLN A 414 5.96 26.18 21.92
C GLN A 414 7.37 26.05 22.52
N LEU A 415 8.24 25.19 21.97
CA LEU A 415 9.65 25.14 22.38
C LEU A 415 10.36 26.49 22.16
N GLU A 416 10.20 27.11 20.98
CA GLU A 416 10.78 28.42 20.67
C GLU A 416 10.24 29.53 21.61
N ARG A 417 8.95 29.47 21.97
CA ARG A 417 8.28 30.40 22.90
C ARG A 417 8.73 30.24 24.36
N ASP A 418 8.99 29.02 24.83
CA ASP A 418 9.51 28.75 26.17
C ASP A 418 11.02 29.08 26.32
N GLY A 419 11.63 29.72 25.31
CA GLY A 419 13.06 29.98 25.25
C GLY A 419 13.91 28.71 25.14
N MET A 420 13.28 27.57 24.84
CA MET A 420 13.93 26.27 24.72
C MET A 420 14.40 26.02 23.29
N ASP A 421 15.53 25.33 23.19
CA ASP A 421 16.03 24.89 21.90
C ASP A 421 15.05 23.90 21.24
N LYS A 422 14.56 24.22 20.04
CA LYS A 422 13.67 23.38 19.22
C LYS A 422 14.17 21.94 19.07
N GLN A 423 15.49 21.74 19.12
CA GLN A 423 16.10 20.42 19.02
C GLN A 423 15.69 19.49 20.18
N ASN A 424 15.15 20.03 21.28
CA ASN A 424 14.53 19.25 22.36
C ASN A 424 13.28 18.46 21.92
N TYR A 425 12.69 18.71 20.75
CA TYR A 425 11.53 17.98 20.20
C TYR A 425 11.59 16.45 20.39
N GLY A 426 12.78 15.84 20.27
CA GLY A 426 12.95 14.40 20.53
C GLY A 426 12.49 13.93 21.91
N LYS A 427 12.64 14.76 22.96
CA LYS A 427 12.17 14.47 24.33
C LYS A 427 10.66 14.53 24.45
N GLU A 428 10.01 15.42 23.72
CA GLU A 428 8.54 15.46 23.66
C GLU A 428 8.00 14.25 22.89
N ARG A 429 8.65 13.90 21.78
CA ARG A 429 8.26 12.76 20.95
C ARG A 429 8.42 11.41 21.64
N MET A 430 9.30 11.32 22.65
CA MET A 430 9.44 10.19 23.58
C MET A 430 8.11 9.78 24.23
N TYR A 431 7.29 10.75 24.67
CA TYR A 431 6.00 10.45 25.30
C TYR A 431 5.01 9.81 24.31
N GLY A 432 5.16 10.09 23.01
CA GLY A 432 4.42 9.39 21.95
C GLY A 432 4.79 7.90 21.85
N ALA A 433 6.08 7.54 22.00
CA ALA A 433 6.52 6.14 22.02
C ALA A 433 6.07 5.42 23.31
N LEU A 434 6.13 6.11 24.46
CA LEU A 434 5.60 5.60 25.73
C LEU A 434 4.09 5.33 25.63
N SER A 435 3.34 6.29 25.09
CA SER A 435 1.90 6.17 24.85
C SER A 435 1.58 5.01 23.89
N TRP A 436 2.35 4.84 22.81
CA TRP A 436 2.18 3.73 21.86
C TRP A 436 2.30 2.36 22.54
N GLY A 437 3.35 2.15 23.33
CA GLY A 437 3.56 0.90 24.06
C GLY A 437 2.48 0.61 25.10
N ILE A 438 2.11 1.61 25.92
CA ILE A 438 1.02 1.47 26.91
C ILE A 438 -0.33 1.20 26.23
N SER A 439 -0.60 1.89 25.11
CA SER A 439 -1.86 1.76 24.37
C SER A 439 -2.04 0.34 23.81
N HIS A 440 -0.99 -0.30 23.28
CA HIS A 440 -1.09 -1.67 22.79
C HIS A 440 -1.39 -2.68 23.91
N ILE A 441 -0.75 -2.52 25.08
CA ILE A 441 -0.98 -3.39 26.25
C ILE A 441 -2.42 -3.22 26.79
N MET A 442 -2.92 -1.99 26.84
CA MET A 442 -4.26 -1.70 27.35
C MET A 442 -5.36 -2.05 26.35
N LEU A 443 -5.21 -1.67 25.08
CA LEU A 443 -6.21 -1.88 24.04
C LEU A 443 -6.36 -3.36 23.69
N GLY A 444 -5.26 -4.13 23.63
CA GLY A 444 -5.31 -5.59 23.43
C GLY A 444 -6.21 -6.26 24.48
N LYS A 445 -5.94 -6.01 25.76
CA LYS A 445 -6.75 -6.54 26.87
C LYS A 445 -8.20 -6.05 26.86
N VAL A 446 -8.48 -4.85 26.35
CA VAL A 446 -9.86 -4.35 26.20
C VAL A 446 -10.58 -5.08 25.06
N ILE A 447 -9.92 -5.34 23.94
CA ILE A 447 -10.46 -6.15 22.82
C ILE A 447 -10.69 -7.59 23.29
N ASP A 448 -9.77 -8.19 24.05
CA ASP A 448 -9.91 -9.54 24.63
C ASP A 448 -11.14 -9.69 25.54
N LEU A 449 -11.61 -8.60 26.14
CA LEU A 449 -12.71 -8.57 27.12
C LEU A 449 -14.05 -8.04 26.56
N GLN A 450 -14.04 -7.32 25.44
CA GLN A 450 -15.21 -6.60 24.90
C GLN A 450 -15.38 -6.75 23.38
N GLY A 451 -14.48 -7.47 22.71
CA GLY A 451 -14.46 -7.62 21.26
C GLY A 451 -13.98 -6.37 20.51
N TYR A 452 -13.91 -6.48 19.18
CA TYR A 452 -13.42 -5.41 18.30
C TYR A 452 -14.27 -4.12 18.32
N SER A 453 -15.52 -4.19 18.79
CA SER A 453 -16.41 -3.02 18.96
C SER A 453 -15.82 -1.96 19.91
N ALA A 454 -15.04 -2.39 20.91
CA ALA A 454 -14.42 -1.50 21.89
C ALA A 454 -13.39 -0.52 21.29
N ILE A 455 -12.84 -0.83 20.10
CA ILE A 455 -11.92 0.05 19.37
C ILE A 455 -12.57 1.41 19.09
N TYR A 456 -13.85 1.44 18.73
CA TYR A 456 -14.55 2.69 18.43
C TYR A 456 -14.75 3.53 19.70
N GLY A 457 -15.16 2.90 20.81
CA GLY A 457 -15.33 3.56 22.11
C GLY A 457 -14.01 4.12 22.66
N THR A 458 -12.95 3.33 22.64
CA THR A 458 -11.60 3.77 23.07
C THR A 458 -11.04 4.89 22.18
N THR A 459 -11.28 4.84 20.86
CA THR A 459 -10.86 5.92 19.94
C THR A 459 -11.60 7.24 20.21
N ILE A 460 -12.91 7.19 20.46
CA ILE A 460 -13.70 8.38 20.83
C ILE A 460 -13.21 8.95 22.17
N LEU A 461 -13.00 8.11 23.18
CA LEU A 461 -12.46 8.53 24.48
C LEU A 461 -11.07 9.17 24.35
N ALA A 462 -10.20 8.60 23.52
CA ALA A 462 -8.87 9.13 23.26
C ALA A 462 -8.91 10.52 22.59
N PHE A 463 -9.71 10.69 21.53
CA PHE A 463 -9.83 11.99 20.85
C PHE A 463 -10.54 13.04 21.70
N VAL A 464 -11.59 12.69 22.46
CA VAL A 464 -12.23 13.61 23.41
C VAL A 464 -11.24 14.03 24.51
N GLY A 465 -10.43 13.09 25.02
CA GLY A 465 -9.32 13.40 25.93
C GLY A 465 -8.32 14.39 25.32
N CYS A 466 -7.91 14.17 24.07
CA CYS A 466 -7.04 15.10 23.34
C CYS A 466 -7.69 16.48 23.18
N MET A 467 -8.97 16.57 22.80
CA MET A 467 -9.68 17.86 22.67
C MET A 467 -9.79 18.60 24.00
N ILE A 468 -9.99 17.91 25.12
CA ILE A 468 -9.98 18.52 26.46
C ILE A 468 -8.57 19.07 26.77
N VAL A 469 -7.50 18.29 26.51
CA VAL A 469 -6.12 18.74 26.71
C VAL A 469 -5.78 19.96 25.85
N PHE A 470 -6.13 19.96 24.56
CA PHE A 470 -5.89 21.11 23.68
C PHE A 470 -6.74 22.33 24.03
N HIS A 471 -7.97 22.14 24.54
CA HIS A 471 -8.78 23.25 25.04
C HIS A 471 -8.18 23.87 26.31
N LEU A 472 -7.72 23.05 27.27
CA LEU A 472 -7.04 23.54 28.49
C LEU A 472 -5.71 24.23 28.15
N TYR A 473 -4.94 23.68 27.21
CA TYR A 473 -3.71 24.29 26.69
C TYR A 473 -3.98 25.63 26.00
N ALA A 474 -4.98 25.70 25.12
CA ALA A 474 -5.36 26.92 24.42
C ALA A 474 -5.83 28.01 25.41
N ARG A 475 -6.62 27.63 26.42
CA ARG A 475 -7.05 28.54 27.49
C ARG A 475 -5.86 29.06 28.30
N SER A 476 -5.02 28.16 28.82
CA SER A 476 -3.83 28.53 29.62
C SER A 476 -2.88 29.45 28.86
N ASN A 477 -2.77 29.29 27.53
CA ASN A 477 -1.94 30.15 26.70
C ASN A 477 -2.63 31.45 26.26
N SER A 478 -3.97 31.50 26.22
CA SER A 478 -4.72 32.75 26.00
C SER A 478 -4.65 33.69 27.20
N GLU A 479 -4.66 33.16 28.42
CA GLU A 479 -4.48 33.91 29.68
C GLU A 479 -3.03 34.43 29.84
N LEU A 480 -2.10 34.04 28.94
CA LEU A 480 -0.70 34.46 28.88
C LEU A 480 -0.40 35.47 27.74
N ARG A 481 -1.40 35.98 27.01
CA ARG A 481 -1.18 37.02 26.00
C ARG A 481 -1.07 38.42 26.63
N TYR A 482 0.19 38.87 26.73
CA TYR A 482 0.61 40.27 26.69
C TYR A 482 0.27 41.18 27.90
N VAL A 483 1.08 41.06 28.95
CA VAL A 483 1.47 42.23 29.76
C VAL A 483 2.74 42.81 29.14
N GLY A 484 2.71 44.09 28.73
CA GLY A 484 3.91 44.85 28.38
C GLY A 484 4.30 44.88 26.89
N VAL A 485 3.57 45.68 26.09
CA VAL A 485 4.14 46.92 25.52
C VAL A 485 3.03 47.96 25.59
N ASP A 486 3.23 48.98 26.42
CA ASP A 486 2.29 50.07 26.60
C ASP A 486 2.28 51.00 25.38
N LYS A 487 1.10 51.48 24.98
CA LYS A 487 0.98 52.70 24.18
C LYS A 487 1.11 53.90 25.11
N GLU A 488 2.34 54.31 25.40
CA GLU A 488 2.57 55.66 25.92
C GLU A 488 2.19 56.70 24.84
N GLY A 489 1.25 57.59 25.16
CA GLY A 489 0.63 58.51 24.21
C GLY A 489 -0.53 57.84 23.45
N ASP A 490 -1.80 58.22 23.62
CA ASP A 490 -2.31 59.54 24.05
C ASP A 490 -3.51 59.41 25.02
N THR A 491 -3.76 60.45 25.80
CA THR A 491 -4.88 60.54 26.75
C THR A 491 -5.82 61.68 26.40
N THR A 492 -7.05 61.39 25.94
CA THR A 492 -8.28 62.07 26.41
C THR A 492 -9.58 61.50 25.81
N ASN A 493 -10.66 61.59 26.61
CA ASN A 493 -12.07 61.77 26.25
C ASN A 493 -12.83 60.70 25.43
N GLU A 494 -13.50 59.82 26.18
CA GLU A 494 -14.98 59.72 26.26
C GLU A 494 -15.89 59.75 25.00
N ASN A 495 -16.72 58.68 24.92
CA ASN A 495 -18.12 58.61 24.47
C ASN A 495 -18.51 58.37 23.00
N ASP A 496 -19.70 57.77 22.90
CA ASP A 496 -20.67 57.63 21.80
C ASP A 496 -20.38 56.77 20.54
N GLN A 497 -20.82 55.51 20.66
CA GLN A 497 -21.89 54.87 19.86
C GLN A 497 -21.89 54.93 18.31
N SER A 498 -22.05 53.72 17.77
CA SER A 498 -22.92 53.33 16.64
C SER A 498 -22.49 53.50 15.17
N ASP A 499 -22.80 52.44 14.44
CA ASP A 499 -23.09 52.27 13.01
C ASP A 499 -22.05 52.43 11.88
N HIS A 500 -22.31 51.58 10.89
CA HIS A 500 -21.67 51.38 9.60
C HIS A 500 -21.40 52.63 8.75
N GLY A 501 -20.27 52.64 8.01
CA GLY A 501 -20.22 53.35 6.72
C GLY A 501 -18.84 53.67 6.12
N THR A 502 -18.45 52.92 5.07
CA THR A 502 -17.69 53.36 3.86
C THR A 502 -16.44 54.27 3.96
N ASN A 503 -15.34 53.78 3.38
CA ASN A 503 -14.23 54.45 2.66
C ASN A 503 -13.99 55.97 2.82
N GLU A 504 -12.74 56.38 3.12
CA GLU A 504 -11.87 56.98 2.09
C GLU A 504 -10.36 57.00 2.47
N LEU A 505 -9.51 57.52 1.58
CA LEU A 505 -8.03 57.41 1.60
C LEU A 505 -7.32 58.36 2.57
N SER A 506 -6.11 57.94 3.02
CA SER A 506 -5.00 58.86 3.26
C SER A 506 -3.66 58.19 2.90
N ASN A 507 -2.67 58.98 2.45
CA ASN A 507 -1.40 58.49 1.89
C ASN A 507 -0.30 58.32 2.95
N GLY A 508 0.42 57.19 2.89
CA GLY A 508 1.61 56.90 3.70
C GLY A 508 2.74 56.29 2.87
N LYS A 509 3.39 57.09 2.02
CA LYS A 509 4.38 56.62 1.04
C LYS A 509 5.78 56.48 1.63
N VAL A 510 6.33 55.25 1.65
CA VAL A 510 7.76 55.00 1.92
C VAL A 510 8.34 54.22 0.74
N CYS A 511 9.44 54.72 0.17
CA CYS A 511 10.13 54.08 -0.95
C CYS A 511 11.31 53.23 -0.45
N ILE A 512 11.56 52.10 -1.11
CA ILE A 512 12.89 51.48 -1.16
C ILE A 512 13.29 51.39 -2.64
N SER A 513 14.51 51.85 -2.94
CA SER A 513 15.04 51.95 -4.31
C SER A 513 15.90 50.74 -4.68
N THR A 514 15.72 50.23 -5.89
CA THR A 514 16.71 49.39 -6.58
C THR A 514 16.98 50.00 -7.95
N ASN A 515 18.22 50.45 -8.17
CA ASN A 515 18.67 50.81 -9.51
C ASN A 515 18.96 49.52 -10.28
N GLU A 516 18.46 49.38 -11.50
CA GLU A 516 19.23 49.64 -12.74
C GLU A 516 18.28 49.54 -13.95
N ASN A 517 18.74 49.96 -15.13
CA ASN A 517 17.88 50.23 -16.29
C ASN A 517 17.76 49.01 -17.22
N ASP A 518 16.66 48.91 -17.98
CA ASP A 518 16.67 49.30 -19.40
C ASP A 518 15.24 49.32 -19.99
N ASP A 519 15.03 50.13 -21.03
CA ASP A 519 13.77 50.25 -21.77
C ASP A 519 13.54 49.08 -22.75
N ASP A 520 12.31 48.57 -22.83
CA ASP A 520 11.44 48.85 -23.99
C ASP A 520 9.96 48.57 -23.63
N GLY A 521 9.03 49.22 -24.32
CA GLY A 521 7.61 49.20 -23.98
C GLY A 521 6.72 48.45 -24.98
N THR A 522 5.70 47.74 -24.49
CA THR A 522 4.47 47.50 -25.27
C THR A 522 3.27 47.16 -24.38
N ASN A 523 2.06 47.53 -24.82
CA ASN A 523 0.82 47.34 -24.07
C ASN A 523 0.34 45.89 -24.05
N ALA A 524 -0.16 45.42 -22.90
CA ALA A 524 -1.24 44.44 -22.83
C ALA A 524 -2.09 44.68 -21.56
N ASN A 525 -3.41 44.49 -21.67
CA ASN A 525 -4.32 44.67 -20.52
C ASN A 525 -4.14 43.54 -19.50
N ALA A 526 -3.99 43.89 -18.22
CA ALA A 526 -4.17 42.96 -17.10
C ALA A 526 -5.21 43.54 -16.13
N THR A 527 -6.16 42.71 -15.69
CA THR A 527 -7.22 43.10 -14.76
C THR A 527 -6.71 43.27 -13.34
N HIS A 528 -7.33 44.18 -12.58
CA HIS A 528 -7.14 44.29 -11.13
C HIS A 528 -7.27 42.92 -10.45
N THR A 529 -6.32 42.62 -9.58
CA THR A 529 -6.42 41.60 -8.52
C THR A 529 -5.97 42.27 -7.22
N ASP A 530 -6.70 42.05 -6.13
CA ASP A 530 -6.49 42.77 -4.87
C ASP A 530 -5.22 42.31 -4.13
N ASN A 531 -4.59 43.26 -3.44
CA ASN A 531 -3.40 43.03 -2.62
C ASN A 531 -3.73 42.17 -1.39
N THR A 532 -3.60 40.85 -1.53
CA THR A 532 -3.19 39.99 -0.42
C THR A 532 -1.67 39.92 -0.41
N GLU A 533 -1.04 40.18 0.74
CA GLU A 533 0.42 40.06 0.85
C GLU A 533 0.84 38.62 0.55
N GLY A 534 1.65 38.45 -0.50
CA GLY A 534 1.72 37.22 -1.30
C GLY A 534 2.37 36.03 -0.61
N ARG A 535 1.65 35.38 0.32
CA ARG A 535 2.01 34.04 0.80
C ARG A 535 1.81 33.03 -0.33
N LEU A 536 2.91 32.36 -0.70
CA LEU A 536 2.93 31.32 -1.73
C LEU A 536 2.01 30.15 -1.35
N SER A 537 1.32 29.59 -2.35
CA SER A 537 0.64 28.29 -2.22
C SER A 537 1.64 27.21 -1.84
N SER A 538 1.22 26.17 -1.12
CA SER A 538 2.10 25.05 -0.75
C SER A 538 2.80 24.43 -1.95
N LEU A 539 2.14 24.36 -3.11
CA LEU A 539 2.72 23.83 -4.35
C LEU A 539 3.79 24.77 -4.95
N ASP A 540 3.51 26.07 -5.00
CA ASP A 540 4.45 27.08 -5.53
C ASP A 540 5.68 27.21 -4.61
N LEU A 541 5.47 27.13 -3.29
CA LEU A 541 6.53 27.10 -2.30
C LEU A 541 7.42 25.87 -2.49
N ILE A 542 6.84 24.67 -2.59
CA ILE A 542 7.58 23.43 -2.86
C ILE A 542 8.38 23.55 -4.17
N TRP A 543 7.77 24.09 -5.23
CA TRP A 543 8.44 24.30 -6.52
C TRP A 543 9.64 25.25 -6.41
N ILE A 544 9.48 26.40 -5.74
CA ILE A 544 10.56 27.37 -5.51
C ILE A 544 11.66 26.79 -4.60
N LEU A 545 11.29 26.00 -3.59
CA LEU A 545 12.24 25.28 -2.74
C LEU A 545 13.04 24.25 -3.54
N PHE A 546 12.42 23.49 -4.46
CA PHE A 546 13.14 22.58 -5.36
C PHE A 546 14.03 23.30 -6.37
N GLN A 547 13.63 24.46 -6.91
CA GLN A 547 14.49 25.28 -7.77
C GLN A 547 15.74 25.82 -7.04
N LYS A 548 15.63 26.07 -5.73
CA LYS A 548 16.72 26.56 -4.87
C LYS A 548 17.43 25.44 -4.08
N ALA A 549 16.99 24.19 -4.21
CA ALA A 549 17.48 23.07 -3.42
C ALA A 549 18.94 22.78 -3.73
N SER A 550 19.76 22.66 -2.69
CA SER A 550 21.10 22.13 -2.84
C SER A 550 21.04 20.61 -2.99
N ILE A 551 22.12 20.04 -3.52
CA ILE A 551 22.27 18.58 -3.65
C ILE A 551 22.20 17.87 -2.27
N SER A 552 22.43 18.56 -1.13
CA SER A 552 22.18 17.98 0.20
C SER A 552 20.71 17.66 0.41
N ASP A 553 19.84 18.55 -0.03
CA ASP A 553 18.46 18.67 0.43
C ASP A 553 17.60 17.68 -0.36
N VAL A 554 17.81 17.64 -1.68
CA VAL A 554 17.32 16.57 -2.56
C VAL A 554 17.81 15.18 -2.10
N SER A 555 19.08 15.07 -1.69
CA SER A 555 19.64 13.79 -1.18
C SER A 555 19.03 13.38 0.17
N PHE A 556 18.63 14.34 1.02
CA PHE A 556 17.94 14.08 2.28
C PHE A 556 16.55 13.52 2.01
N ILE A 557 15.79 14.15 1.11
CA ILE A 557 14.45 13.72 0.68
C ILE A 557 14.50 12.31 0.06
N ILE A 558 15.47 12.03 -0.82
CA ILE A 558 15.68 10.69 -1.41
C ILE A 558 16.02 9.65 -0.33
N SER A 559 16.87 9.99 0.64
CA SER A 559 17.24 9.09 1.73
C SER A 559 16.04 8.76 2.64
N LEU A 560 15.21 9.75 2.94
CA LEU A 560 14.02 9.61 3.76
C LEU A 560 12.96 8.77 3.05
N PHE A 561 12.69 9.06 1.77
CA PHE A 561 11.79 8.28 0.91
C PHE A 561 12.21 6.81 0.88
N ALA A 562 13.49 6.53 0.58
CA ALA A 562 14.03 5.18 0.54
C ALA A 562 13.93 4.47 1.91
N LEU A 563 14.18 5.17 3.02
CA LEU A 563 14.02 4.61 4.36
C LEU A 563 12.56 4.19 4.63
N PHE A 564 11.59 5.00 4.23
CA PHE A 564 10.17 4.66 4.42
C PHE A 564 9.65 3.57 3.46
N ILE A 565 10.26 3.38 2.27
CA ILE A 565 10.10 2.15 1.47
C ILE A 565 10.54 0.92 2.27
N GLY A 566 11.68 1.02 2.95
CA GLY A 566 12.18 -0.05 3.82
C GLY A 566 11.28 -0.31 5.04
N MET A 567 10.78 0.75 5.67
CA MET A 567 10.06 0.66 6.94
C MET A 567 8.66 0.06 6.81
N SER A 568 7.86 0.40 5.79
CA SER A 568 6.47 -0.10 5.72
C SER A 568 6.35 -1.61 5.63
N VAL A 569 7.27 -2.26 4.91
CA VAL A 569 7.34 -3.73 4.83
C VAL A 569 7.71 -4.35 6.18
N VAL A 570 8.55 -3.69 6.97
CA VAL A 570 8.80 -4.15 8.34
C VAL A 570 7.55 -3.92 9.19
N GLU A 571 7.01 -2.71 9.22
CA GLU A 571 5.82 -2.34 10.01
C GLU A 571 4.58 -3.19 9.68
N SER A 572 4.47 -3.72 8.45
CA SER A 572 3.29 -4.47 7.98
C SER A 572 3.50 -5.98 7.81
N MET A 573 4.73 -6.49 7.68
CA MET A 573 5.00 -7.90 7.34
C MET A 573 6.05 -8.59 8.21
N ILE A 574 6.61 -7.92 9.22
CA ILE A 574 7.72 -8.51 10.00
C ILE A 574 7.31 -9.73 10.82
N PHE A 575 6.11 -9.76 11.41
CA PHE A 575 5.64 -10.93 12.17
C PHE A 575 5.45 -12.16 11.28
N LEU A 576 4.92 -11.99 10.06
CA LEU A 576 4.83 -13.05 9.06
C LEU A 576 6.23 -13.62 8.69
N TYR A 577 7.25 -12.76 8.64
CA TYR A 577 8.64 -13.19 8.43
C TYR A 577 9.25 -13.86 9.67
N PHE A 578 8.88 -13.45 10.88
CA PHE A 578 9.31 -14.10 12.12
C PHE A 578 8.68 -15.50 12.27
N GLU A 579 7.42 -15.67 11.90
CA GLU A 579 6.75 -16.97 11.83
C GLU A 579 7.39 -17.87 10.75
N PHE A 580 7.74 -17.33 9.58
CA PHE A 580 8.56 -18.02 8.58
C PHE A 580 9.96 -18.45 9.09
N LEU A 581 10.53 -17.75 10.07
CA LEU A 581 11.76 -18.17 10.76
C LEU A 581 11.54 -19.25 11.84
N GLY A 582 10.30 -19.63 12.14
CA GLY A 582 9.93 -20.55 13.22
C GLY A 582 9.68 -19.86 14.56
N GLY A 583 9.52 -18.54 14.59
CA GLY A 583 9.17 -17.76 15.78
C GLY A 583 7.71 -17.96 16.19
N SER A 584 7.45 -17.91 17.50
CA SER A 584 6.08 -17.98 18.04
C SER A 584 5.46 -16.59 18.21
N THR A 585 4.14 -16.51 18.30
CA THR A 585 3.40 -15.25 18.52
C THR A 585 3.86 -14.51 19.79
N ILE A 586 4.29 -15.23 20.82
CA ILE A 586 4.90 -14.65 22.03
C ILE A 586 6.24 -13.95 21.72
N MET A 587 7.05 -14.51 20.80
CA MET A 587 8.26 -13.84 20.32
C MET A 587 7.92 -12.54 19.57
N CYS A 588 6.88 -12.55 18.72
CA CYS A 588 6.40 -11.34 18.04
C CYS A 588 5.94 -10.27 19.06
N GLY A 589 5.19 -10.64 20.09
CA GLY A 589 4.86 -9.71 21.20
C GLY A 589 6.11 -9.17 21.92
N LEU A 590 7.09 -10.04 22.23
CA LEU A 590 8.35 -9.63 22.84
C LEU A 590 9.18 -8.67 21.97
N THR A 591 9.12 -8.78 20.63
CA THR A 591 9.83 -7.83 19.76
C THR A 591 9.34 -6.40 19.94
N VAL A 592 8.02 -6.18 20.05
CA VAL A 592 7.43 -4.85 20.31
C VAL A 592 7.84 -4.31 21.70
N CYS A 593 7.90 -5.17 22.71
CA CYS A 593 8.42 -4.78 24.02
C CYS A 593 9.88 -4.34 23.97
N VAL A 594 10.71 -4.98 23.13
CA VAL A 594 12.12 -4.60 22.95
C VAL A 594 12.26 -3.30 22.15
N THR A 595 11.46 -3.04 21.10
CA THR A 595 11.58 -1.77 20.37
C THR A 595 11.28 -0.59 21.28
N VAL A 596 10.14 -0.61 21.98
CA VAL A 596 9.71 0.49 22.86
C VAL A 596 10.72 0.74 24.00
N LEU A 597 11.28 -0.33 24.59
CA LEU A 597 12.29 -0.21 25.65
C LEU A 597 13.54 0.55 25.21
N PHE A 598 13.97 0.42 23.94
CA PHE A 598 15.12 1.12 23.39
C PHE A 598 14.77 2.45 22.72
N GLU A 599 13.55 2.63 22.22
CA GLU A 599 13.05 3.92 21.69
C GLU A 599 13.10 5.04 22.73
N LEU A 600 12.65 4.78 23.96
CA LEU A 600 12.55 5.81 25.02
C LEU A 600 13.87 6.55 25.29
N PRO A 601 15.00 5.89 25.64
CA PRO A 601 16.27 6.59 25.85
C PRO A 601 16.82 7.22 24.56
N LEU A 602 16.57 6.62 23.39
CA LEU A 602 17.05 7.15 22.11
C LEU A 602 16.34 8.45 21.74
N PHE A 603 15.02 8.56 21.95
CA PHE A 603 14.29 9.82 21.82
C PHE A 603 14.73 10.86 22.85
N HIS A 604 14.95 10.48 24.12
CA HIS A 604 15.42 11.40 25.16
C HIS A 604 16.77 12.07 24.82
N TYR A 605 17.72 11.29 24.27
CA TYR A 605 19.05 11.77 23.89
C TYR A 605 19.17 12.23 22.43
N ALA A 606 18.12 12.07 21.60
CA ALA A 606 18.07 12.55 20.22
C ALA A 606 18.48 14.03 20.06
N PRO A 607 18.10 14.99 20.95
CA PRO A 607 18.56 16.37 20.86
C PRO A 607 20.09 16.50 20.91
N ASN A 608 20.74 15.72 21.78
CA ASN A 608 22.20 15.76 21.96
C ASN A 608 22.92 15.13 20.75
N VAL A 609 22.33 14.09 20.15
CA VAL A 609 22.82 13.47 18.91
C VAL A 609 22.67 14.42 17.72
N LEU A 610 21.53 15.13 17.63
CA LEU A 610 21.28 16.14 16.60
C LEU A 610 22.30 17.28 16.68
N LYS A 611 22.60 17.78 17.89
CA LYS A 611 23.66 18.79 18.11
C LYS A 611 25.05 18.34 17.66
N LEU A 612 25.40 17.09 17.97
CA LEU A 612 26.74 16.56 17.69
C LEU A 612 26.97 16.24 16.20
N LEU A 613 25.90 15.83 15.49
CA LEU A 613 26.02 15.24 14.15
C LEU A 613 25.33 16.05 13.04
N GLY A 614 24.30 16.82 13.36
CA GLY A 614 23.42 17.49 12.39
C GLY A 614 22.37 16.54 11.76
N SER A 615 21.27 17.12 11.28
CA SER A 615 20.10 16.45 10.67
C SER A 615 20.51 15.37 9.66
N THR A 616 21.30 15.75 8.65
CA THR A 616 21.81 14.87 7.59
C THR A 616 22.54 13.63 8.12
N SER A 617 23.39 13.78 9.14
CA SER A 617 24.16 12.68 9.70
C SER A 617 23.32 11.73 10.55
N MET A 618 22.29 12.26 11.18
CA MET A 618 21.36 11.51 12.03
C MET A 618 20.47 10.62 11.16
N LEU A 619 19.99 11.11 10.01
CA LEU A 619 19.30 10.28 9.01
C LEU A 619 20.21 9.17 8.44
N GLN A 620 21.50 9.44 8.19
CA GLN A 620 22.45 8.40 7.76
C GLN A 620 22.56 7.26 8.78
N LEU A 621 22.55 7.57 10.08
CA LEU A 621 22.56 6.55 11.14
C LEU A 621 21.24 5.78 11.22
N ALA A 622 20.09 6.42 10.97
CA ALA A 622 18.81 5.74 10.84
C ALA A 622 18.81 4.73 9.68
N CYS A 623 19.27 5.15 8.49
CA CYS A 623 19.40 4.26 7.33
C CYS A 623 20.38 3.11 7.58
N LEU A 624 21.51 3.36 8.23
CA LEU A 624 22.48 2.31 8.59
C LEU A 624 21.90 1.31 9.61
N ALA A 625 21.21 1.80 10.65
CA ALA A 625 20.56 0.96 11.64
C ALA A 625 19.47 0.07 11.02
N TYR A 626 18.65 0.63 10.12
CA TYR A 626 17.70 -0.13 9.32
C TYR A 626 18.40 -1.24 8.52
N VAL A 627 19.44 -0.88 7.74
CA VAL A 627 20.15 -1.83 6.86
C VAL A 627 20.78 -2.97 7.68
N VAL A 628 21.45 -2.66 8.79
CA VAL A 628 22.04 -3.70 9.67
C VAL A 628 20.94 -4.60 10.27
N ARG A 629 19.79 -4.04 10.66
CA ARG A 629 18.64 -4.81 11.18
C ARG A 629 18.11 -5.80 10.15
N VAL A 630 17.74 -5.34 8.95
CA VAL A 630 17.11 -6.20 7.94
C VAL A 630 18.09 -7.15 7.24
N VAL A 631 19.38 -6.78 7.13
CA VAL A 631 20.43 -7.72 6.71
C VAL A 631 20.65 -8.78 7.78
N GLY A 632 20.68 -8.40 9.06
CA GLY A 632 20.76 -9.30 10.22
C GLY A 632 19.65 -10.35 10.22
N TYR A 633 18.39 -9.91 10.10
CA TYR A 633 17.22 -10.79 9.91
C TYR A 633 17.41 -11.84 8.80
N SER A 634 18.11 -11.49 7.72
CA SER A 634 18.34 -12.39 6.58
C SER A 634 19.40 -13.47 6.83
N PHE A 635 20.20 -13.35 7.89
CA PHE A 635 21.25 -14.30 8.29
C PHE A 635 20.83 -15.24 9.44
N ILE A 636 19.76 -14.94 10.18
CA ILE A 636 19.28 -15.78 11.29
C ILE A 636 18.98 -17.22 10.81
N PRO A 637 19.49 -18.27 11.46
CA PRO A 637 19.17 -19.66 11.11
C PRO A 637 17.80 -20.07 11.65
N LEU A 638 17.08 -20.91 10.90
CA LEU A 638 15.73 -21.41 11.28
C LEU A 638 15.69 -22.20 12.60
N SER A 639 16.86 -22.65 13.09
CA SER A 639 16.98 -23.32 14.39
C SER A 639 17.00 -22.37 15.59
N HIS A 640 17.16 -21.06 15.39
CA HIS A 640 17.31 -20.08 16.48
C HIS A 640 16.58 -18.75 16.15
N PRO A 641 15.25 -18.75 15.95
CA PRO A 641 14.47 -17.55 15.61
C PRO A 641 14.61 -16.42 16.63
N TYR A 642 14.79 -16.74 17.92
CA TYR A 642 14.94 -15.78 19.01
C TYR A 642 16.10 -14.76 18.83
N LEU A 643 17.06 -15.05 17.96
CA LEU A 643 18.12 -14.09 17.59
C LEU A 643 17.59 -12.81 16.92
N VAL A 644 16.33 -12.81 16.46
CA VAL A 644 15.59 -11.61 16.03
C VAL A 644 15.65 -10.51 17.11
N LEU A 645 15.46 -10.87 18.38
CA LEU A 645 15.42 -9.94 19.52
C LEU A 645 16.74 -9.16 19.68
N SER A 646 17.86 -9.66 19.16
CA SER A 646 19.15 -8.96 19.17
C SER A 646 19.24 -7.81 18.15
N PHE A 647 18.34 -7.75 17.16
CA PHE A 647 18.31 -6.71 16.14
C PHE A 647 17.19 -5.67 16.36
N GLU A 648 16.17 -5.95 17.17
CA GLU A 648 15.10 -5.00 17.49
C GLU A 648 15.53 -3.66 18.11
N PRO A 649 16.60 -3.56 18.94
CA PRO A 649 17.10 -2.27 19.41
C PRO A 649 17.46 -1.27 18.29
N LEU A 650 17.76 -1.76 17.09
CA LEU A 650 18.03 -0.92 15.91
C LEU A 650 16.75 -0.29 15.33
N HIS A 651 15.54 -0.80 15.65
CA HIS A 651 14.28 -0.13 15.31
C HIS A 651 14.19 1.23 15.98
N GLY A 652 14.50 1.30 17.29
CA GLY A 652 14.51 2.56 18.03
C GLY A 652 15.50 3.57 17.47
N VAL A 653 16.68 3.12 17.03
CA VAL A 653 17.65 3.98 16.33
C VAL A 653 17.08 4.46 15.00
N THR A 654 16.41 3.58 14.26
CA THR A 654 15.80 3.92 12.97
C THR A 654 14.71 4.98 13.13
N ILE A 655 13.70 4.74 13.98
CA ILE A 655 12.56 5.63 14.19
C ILE A 655 12.99 6.95 14.85
N ALA A 656 13.72 6.91 15.97
CA ALA A 656 14.03 8.12 16.72
C ALA A 656 14.93 9.08 15.91
N PHE A 657 15.88 8.55 15.15
CA PHE A 657 16.79 9.38 14.35
C PHE A 657 16.15 9.82 13.03
N ALA A 658 15.32 9.00 12.37
CA ALA A 658 14.57 9.44 11.19
C ALA A 658 13.62 10.58 11.54
N MET A 659 12.74 10.39 12.54
CA MET A 659 11.75 11.39 12.97
C MET A 659 12.41 12.69 13.43
N THR A 660 13.42 12.62 14.31
CA THR A 660 14.08 13.83 14.82
C THR A 660 14.83 14.59 13.72
N SER A 661 15.46 13.88 12.77
CA SER A 661 16.16 14.53 11.65
C SER A 661 15.22 15.08 10.59
N SER A 662 14.09 14.43 10.29
CA SER A 662 13.11 14.95 9.33
C SER A 662 12.42 16.21 9.83
N VAL A 663 12.07 16.25 11.12
CA VAL A 663 11.45 17.43 11.75
C VAL A 663 12.42 18.62 11.76
N ALA A 664 13.68 18.39 12.14
CA ALA A 664 14.72 19.42 12.13
C ALA A 664 15.07 19.90 10.71
N PHE A 665 15.11 19.01 9.72
CA PHE A 665 15.33 19.39 8.32
C PHE A 665 14.18 20.24 7.76
N ALA A 666 12.93 19.97 8.14
CA ALA A 666 11.80 20.81 7.73
C ALA A 666 11.87 22.22 8.35
N ASP A 667 12.24 22.36 9.62
CA ASP A 667 12.44 23.66 10.30
C ASP A 667 13.64 24.45 9.72
N GLU A 668 14.65 23.76 9.18
CA GLU A 668 15.83 24.35 8.50
C GLU A 668 15.56 24.72 7.04
N TRP A 669 14.73 23.95 6.32
CA TRP A 669 14.54 24.06 4.86
C TRP A 669 13.32 24.89 4.45
N PHE A 670 12.28 24.98 5.28
CA PHE A 670 11.10 25.83 5.01
C PHE A 670 11.26 27.24 5.63
N PRO A 671 10.72 28.30 5.00
CA PRO A 671 10.75 29.64 5.59
C PRO A 671 9.94 29.72 6.90
N LYS A 672 10.34 30.60 7.82
CA LYS A 672 9.58 30.86 9.05
C LYS A 672 8.11 31.17 8.76
N GLY A 673 7.22 30.62 9.58
CA GLY A 673 5.77 30.67 9.42
C GLY A 673 5.18 29.61 8.48
N TYR A 674 6.00 28.73 7.89
CA TYR A 674 5.57 27.58 7.07
C TYR A 674 5.94 26.23 7.71
N GLU A 675 6.10 26.17 9.03
CA GLU A 675 6.58 24.97 9.72
C GLU A 675 5.60 23.79 9.56
N SER A 676 4.28 24.03 9.62
CA SER A 676 3.27 22.95 9.47
C SER A 676 3.23 22.41 8.03
N SER A 677 3.41 23.29 7.04
CA SER A 677 3.59 22.93 5.62
C SER A 677 4.84 22.07 5.42
N GLY A 678 5.94 22.41 6.11
CA GLY A 678 7.18 21.64 6.12
C GLY A 678 6.99 20.23 6.66
N GLN A 679 6.40 20.09 7.85
CA GLN A 679 6.09 18.75 8.41
C GLN A 679 5.08 17.99 7.54
N GLY A 680 4.13 18.68 6.89
CA GLY A 680 3.17 18.11 5.96
C GLY A 680 3.82 17.54 4.70
N PHE A 681 4.82 18.24 4.14
CA PHE A 681 5.65 17.77 3.04
C PHE A 681 6.48 16.53 3.42
N MET A 682 7.19 16.56 4.55
CA MET A 682 7.97 15.40 5.01
C MET A 682 7.08 14.17 5.28
N SER A 683 5.88 14.39 5.81
CA SER A 683 4.88 13.35 6.04
C SER A 683 4.28 12.77 4.75
N MET A 684 4.23 13.55 3.67
CA MET A 684 3.86 13.07 2.33
C MET A 684 4.98 12.20 1.73
N ILE A 685 6.24 12.65 1.78
CA ILE A 685 7.40 11.88 1.30
C ILE A 685 7.48 10.53 2.01
N SER A 686 7.30 10.53 3.33
CA SER A 686 7.27 9.30 4.14
C SER A 686 6.11 8.38 3.75
N GLY A 687 4.89 8.92 3.57
CA GLY A 687 3.72 8.14 3.16
C GLY A 687 3.82 7.54 1.75
N PHE A 688 4.39 8.29 0.80
CA PHE A 688 4.72 7.78 -0.54
C PHE A 688 5.79 6.67 -0.50
N GLY A 689 6.79 6.82 0.38
CA GLY A 689 7.78 5.78 0.66
C GLY A 689 7.08 4.52 1.17
N GLN A 690 6.23 4.64 2.19
CA GLN A 690 5.49 3.52 2.75
C GLN A 690 4.61 2.80 1.70
N PHE A 691 3.88 3.54 0.86
CA PHE A 691 3.10 2.99 -0.25
C PHE A 691 3.98 2.21 -1.25
N THR A 692 5.06 2.82 -1.72
CA THR A 692 5.99 2.19 -2.67
C THR A 692 6.66 0.94 -2.07
N GLY A 693 6.98 0.97 -0.77
CA GLY A 693 7.49 -0.19 -0.02
C GLY A 693 6.53 -1.36 -0.03
N LEU A 694 5.23 -1.13 0.15
CA LEU A 694 4.22 -2.19 0.15
C LEU A 694 3.92 -2.72 -1.26
N CYS A 695 4.00 -1.88 -2.29
CA CYS A 695 4.00 -2.35 -3.68
C CYS A 695 5.20 -3.28 -3.98
N ILE A 696 6.38 -2.99 -3.44
CA ILE A 696 7.58 -3.84 -3.57
C ILE A 696 7.43 -5.13 -2.73
N GLY A 697 6.89 -5.02 -1.51
CA GLY A 697 6.60 -6.15 -0.62
C GLY A 697 5.59 -7.14 -1.21
N GLY A 698 4.59 -6.66 -1.95
CA GLY A 698 3.62 -7.50 -2.66
C GLY A 698 4.19 -8.27 -3.88
N VAL A 699 5.45 -8.04 -4.27
CA VAL A 699 6.11 -8.67 -5.44
C VAL A 699 7.34 -9.50 -5.04
N LEU A 700 7.88 -9.32 -3.84
CA LEU A 700 9.10 -9.96 -3.35
C LEU A 700 8.90 -10.49 -1.92
N GLY A 701 9.27 -11.75 -1.65
CA GLY A 701 9.06 -12.40 -0.35
C GLY A 701 10.33 -12.83 0.38
N GLY A 702 10.18 -13.20 1.66
CA GLY A 702 11.19 -13.88 2.48
C GLY A 702 12.53 -13.14 2.60
N ARG A 703 13.62 -13.91 2.74
CA ARG A 703 14.99 -13.36 2.91
C ARG A 703 15.45 -12.46 1.75
N ALA A 704 14.85 -12.60 0.57
CA ALA A 704 15.17 -11.78 -0.59
C ALA A 704 14.61 -10.36 -0.45
N LEU A 705 13.36 -10.21 0.01
CA LEU A 705 12.70 -8.93 0.27
C LEU A 705 13.56 -8.03 1.18
N TYR A 706 13.90 -8.51 2.37
CA TYR A 706 14.70 -7.74 3.34
C TYR A 706 16.09 -7.35 2.83
N ARG A 707 16.70 -8.16 1.95
CA ARG A 707 17.96 -7.82 1.27
C ARG A 707 17.79 -6.80 0.15
N VAL A 708 16.71 -6.87 -0.62
CA VAL A 708 16.40 -5.87 -1.65
C VAL A 708 16.09 -4.52 -1.00
N LEU A 709 15.32 -4.49 0.09
CA LEU A 709 15.06 -3.27 0.86
C LEU A 709 16.34 -2.72 1.50
N ALA A 710 17.23 -3.57 2.01
CA ALA A 710 18.56 -3.14 2.44
C ALA A 710 19.34 -2.43 1.31
N VAL A 711 19.30 -2.97 0.08
CA VAL A 711 19.91 -2.34 -1.09
C VAL A 711 19.23 -1.02 -1.46
N VAL A 712 17.89 -0.94 -1.44
CA VAL A 712 17.14 0.30 -1.70
C VAL A 712 17.50 1.40 -0.70
N VAL A 713 17.47 1.11 0.60
CA VAL A 713 17.85 2.07 1.66
C VAL A 713 19.32 2.47 1.55
N THR A 714 20.20 1.51 1.25
CA THR A 714 21.63 1.79 1.01
C THR A 714 21.81 2.76 -0.15
N LEU A 715 21.26 2.44 -1.34
CA LEU A 715 21.36 3.28 -2.54
C LEU A 715 20.75 4.66 -2.34
N GLY A 716 19.60 4.77 -1.65
CA GLY A 716 18.99 6.05 -1.30
C GLY A 716 19.87 6.91 -0.39
N SER A 717 20.64 6.29 0.51
CA SER A 717 21.54 6.99 1.45
C SER A 717 22.92 7.36 0.89
N VAL A 718 23.36 6.73 -0.20
CA VAL A 718 24.69 6.95 -0.82
C VAL A 718 24.93 8.42 -1.22
N PRO A 719 23.99 9.16 -1.84
CA PRO A 719 24.16 10.57 -2.17
C PRO A 719 24.54 11.46 -0.98
N LEU A 720 23.89 11.28 0.19
CA LEU A 720 24.27 11.97 1.43
C LEU A 720 25.69 11.59 1.87
N GLY A 721 26.03 10.29 1.80
CA GLY A 721 27.33 9.77 2.21
C GLY A 721 28.48 10.40 1.42
N ILE A 722 28.36 10.41 0.09
CA ILE A 722 29.36 10.98 -0.83
C ILE A 722 29.56 12.48 -0.56
N ARG A 723 28.47 13.26 -0.49
CA ARG A 723 28.54 14.71 -0.27
C ARG A 723 29.19 15.07 1.08
N LYS A 724 28.85 14.36 2.15
CA LYS A 724 29.45 14.57 3.48
C LYS A 724 30.95 14.24 3.50
N CYS A 725 31.37 13.15 2.83
CA CYS A 725 32.78 12.82 2.67
C CYS A 725 33.53 13.93 1.90
N TRP A 726 32.96 14.40 0.78
CA TRP A 726 33.51 15.48 -0.04
C TRP A 726 33.65 16.80 0.73
N MET A 727 32.64 17.20 1.52
CA MET A 727 32.74 18.40 2.36
C MET A 727 33.79 18.26 3.46
N SER A 728 33.95 17.08 4.08
CA SER A 728 35.03 16.83 5.04
C SER A 728 36.42 16.93 4.38
N LEU A 729 36.58 16.40 3.17
CA LEU A 729 37.80 16.51 2.37
C LEU A 729 38.10 17.96 1.96
N GLN A 730 37.08 18.73 1.54
CA GLN A 730 37.25 20.16 1.25
C GLN A 730 37.62 20.97 2.50
N SER A 731 36.99 20.71 3.64
CA SER A 731 37.33 21.36 4.91
C SER A 731 38.79 21.10 5.31
N LYS A 732 39.23 19.83 5.27
CA LYS A 732 40.64 19.46 5.50
C LYS A 732 41.59 20.08 4.47
N ARG A 733 41.18 20.24 3.20
CA ARG A 733 41.98 20.90 2.17
C ARG A 733 42.10 22.41 2.41
N ARG A 734 41.00 23.11 2.75
CA ARG A 734 41.02 24.54 3.11
C ARG A 734 41.82 24.81 4.38
N GLY A 735 41.73 23.93 5.38
CA GLY A 735 42.55 23.98 6.59
C GLY A 735 44.05 23.81 6.31
N ARG A 736 44.43 22.87 5.43
CA ARG A 736 45.83 22.71 4.98
C ARG A 736 46.34 23.89 4.18
N ILE A 737 45.51 24.50 3.33
CA ILE A 737 45.88 25.70 2.56
C ILE A 737 46.13 26.87 3.52
N ARG A 738 45.20 27.17 4.44
CA ARG A 738 45.39 28.22 5.45
C ARG A 738 46.59 27.98 6.37
N GLY A 739 46.88 26.72 6.71
CA GLY A 739 48.09 26.35 7.43
C GLY A 739 49.34 26.74 6.64
N ALA A 740 49.46 26.27 5.40
CA ALA A 740 50.60 26.58 4.52
C ALA A 740 50.74 28.08 4.20
N GLU A 741 49.63 28.82 4.08
CA GLU A 741 49.63 30.29 3.93
C GLU A 741 50.19 30.98 5.19
N GLY A 742 49.80 30.53 6.38
CA GLY A 742 50.33 31.04 7.65
C GLY A 742 51.80 30.68 7.89
N ASP A 743 52.18 29.42 7.62
CA ASP A 743 53.56 28.94 7.71
C ASP A 743 54.47 29.75 6.75
N ALA A 744 54.01 30.01 5.52
CA ALA A 744 54.74 30.82 4.55
C ALA A 744 54.90 32.27 5.00
N GLN A 745 53.83 32.93 5.49
CA GLN A 745 53.92 34.29 6.03
C GLN A 745 54.86 34.39 7.24
N GLN A 746 54.88 33.37 8.09
CA GLN A 746 55.77 33.31 9.26
C GLN A 746 57.23 33.06 8.85
N GLN A 747 57.48 32.28 7.79
CA GLN A 747 58.81 32.08 7.22
C GLN A 747 59.31 33.36 6.52
N GLU A 748 58.48 34.01 5.70
CA GLU A 748 58.79 35.29 5.03
C GLU A 748 59.08 36.40 6.04
N SER A 749 58.32 36.46 7.15
CA SER A 749 58.58 37.35 8.29
C SER A 749 59.93 37.07 8.97
N THR A 750 60.35 35.79 9.02
CA THR A 750 61.62 35.38 9.63
C THR A 750 62.81 35.69 8.71
N GLU A 751 62.65 35.53 7.40
CA GLU A 751 63.66 35.92 6.41
C GLU A 751 63.84 37.45 6.35
N LEU A 752 62.74 38.22 6.42
CA LEU A 752 62.78 39.68 6.56
C LEU A 752 63.51 40.14 7.84
N TYR A 753 63.29 39.46 8.97
CA TYR A 753 63.99 39.77 10.23
C TYR A 753 65.50 39.48 10.13
N ASN A 754 65.88 38.35 9.50
CA ASN A 754 67.28 38.00 9.25
C ASN A 754 67.96 38.91 8.20
N TYR A 755 67.21 39.64 7.38
CA TYR A 755 67.72 40.64 6.43
C TYR A 755 67.93 42.04 7.06
N GLN A 756 67.56 42.23 8.33
CA GLN A 756 67.72 43.48 9.09
C GLN A 756 68.80 43.38 10.19
N LEU A 757 69.56 42.27 10.21
CA LEU A 757 70.67 41.96 11.13
C LEU A 757 72.02 41.93 10.38
#